data_AF-A0ABD0XBB7-F1
#
_entry.id   AF-A0ABD0XBB7-F1
#
_cell.length_a   1.000
_cell.length_b   1.000
_cell.length_c   1.000
_cell.angle_alpha   90.00
_cell.angle_beta   90.00
_cell.angle_gamma   90.00
#
_symmetry.space_group_name_H-M   'P 1'
#
loop_
_entity.id
_entity.type
_entity.pdbx_description
1 polymer ?
#
loop_
_entity_poly.entity_id
_entity_poly.type
_entity_poly.pdbx_seq_one_letter_code
_entity_poly.pdbx_strand_id
1 'polypeptide(L)'
;MDQFVSNVKCLTEHLTQKQLTNTEEVIEKLFCEINVLEEFTGIFPQDSQVEEIAIQLWNWAVTKRVGTAINEHQKAKVRHVACRLLYSCEPENPTEGAVRKQILMASKTGRTWLDCKKPQLADNFLSLAVKSLETLYSRLTSQGGATDINTSKGEVEKDLLRVLSYQAESALAQDNHPHAVACMQRCKDMLLRLPKEAGYLSLMCYNFGVDSYSMKKYDESSFWLSQSYDIGKMNIKYSPGTEVQAKILRLLATVYLDWDCQQFKDKALNAVSLANKECLHPSGLYLNIRILLRCVAQDALIRTALTEMLESLVPVDVCLSTVKLLLAEDRETMAFDFLKRVCQHFESSSDLGSALLFHIELLLQRGKDLLGKQKIEDAITGHYSGKQLSPDNLTCLHVLLWDKAAKNFEAKDFSEALQWYNYSLSFYKASQADPNLAKLQRNRASCFMQLQQLDKAKEAINEAQRCDPNSMFTQFSVYKMAVRENQVERATEAVKAIGALTKNPVTTEDRLLVAENAASNLLCLAAQMALESEQQDTAVQALESLCEHSKDDTQILSALRCLIRLVLSTIEKINGDFRHTCLDVLLSYLRMALQKVSGLNPVSSREVGQRTEEAHWFRKIAWNCALLCESSPDRMRDLFVLSYQLSQFCPSDRAVLMGRKTCLLMAAAASLELCRTSPHSAQVEQLTQALEHIQICWEIWKTVKESGDTSKDPTDSLLLLYEFEARAKLNDPKLESVLESVLELQDVETKVLETMAALAMEPPAHFPRLCKKALRIALSLHRKQPQADMARCSQCVHSLIQLSLPSGVSEVDARVLEEVWGYYEDALSIITAAPEEFPEMETLWLLTRAWNTGILLYSLAQYTEAERWCGLGMSFLLHLGSLQESYQTQMSSLYSEVLDRLDKAKKNLIIEE
;
A
#
# COMPACT_ATOMS: atom_id res chain seq x y z
N MET A 1 -38.05 -54.55 35.38
CA MET A 1 -38.14 -55.18 34.05
C MET A 1 -39.32 -54.65 33.26
N ASP A 2 -40.55 -54.67 33.76
CA ASP A 2 -41.70 -54.09 33.03
C ASP A 2 -41.53 -52.61 32.69
N GLN A 3 -40.89 -51.84 33.60
CA GLN A 3 -40.51 -50.45 33.33
C GLN A 3 -39.52 -50.31 32.17
N PHE A 4 -38.56 -51.23 32.03
CA PHE A 4 -37.58 -51.23 30.95
C PHE A 4 -38.26 -51.53 29.60
N VAL A 5 -39.07 -52.59 29.53
CA VAL A 5 -39.82 -52.95 28.31
C VAL A 5 -40.76 -51.82 27.90
N SER A 6 -41.44 -51.18 28.86
CA SER A 6 -42.29 -50.01 28.61
C SER A 6 -41.51 -48.80 28.09
N ASN A 7 -40.36 -48.48 28.68
CA ASN A 7 -39.49 -47.39 28.24
C ASN A 7 -38.96 -47.63 26.81
N VAL A 8 -38.44 -48.82 26.53
CA VAL A 8 -37.91 -49.18 25.20
C VAL A 8 -39.02 -49.17 24.15
N LYS A 9 -40.22 -49.64 24.48
CA LYS A 9 -41.39 -49.57 23.59
C LYS A 9 -41.78 -48.13 23.28
N CYS A 10 -41.90 -47.27 24.28
CA CYS A 10 -42.23 -45.85 24.11
C CYS A 10 -41.19 -45.13 23.23
N LEU A 11 -39.90 -45.37 23.47
CA LEU A 11 -38.82 -44.79 22.67
C LEU A 11 -38.80 -45.33 21.22
N THR A 12 -39.15 -46.61 21.01
CA THR A 12 -39.28 -47.21 19.68
C THR A 12 -40.47 -46.65 18.90
N GLU A 13 -41.61 -46.46 19.56
CA GLU A 13 -42.79 -45.79 18.99
C GLU A 13 -42.48 -44.34 18.63
N HIS A 14 -41.72 -43.62 19.47
CA HIS A 14 -41.22 -42.29 19.13
C HIS A 14 -40.30 -42.29 17.91
N LEU A 15 -39.39 -43.25 17.74
CA LEU A 15 -38.53 -43.31 16.55
C LEU A 15 -39.29 -43.59 15.24
N THR A 16 -40.42 -44.29 15.30
CA THR A 16 -41.17 -44.75 14.12
C THR A 16 -42.17 -43.72 13.58
N GLN A 17 -42.41 -42.61 14.29
CA GLN A 17 -43.27 -41.51 13.85
C GLN A 17 -42.66 -40.67 12.71
N LYS A 18 -43.50 -40.10 11.83
CA LYS A 18 -43.07 -39.44 10.57
C LYS A 18 -42.47 -38.03 10.74
N GLN A 19 -42.67 -37.36 11.88
CA GLN A 19 -42.18 -36.01 12.15
C GLN A 19 -41.36 -36.02 13.46
N LEU A 20 -40.05 -36.25 13.37
CA LEU A 20 -39.15 -36.04 14.51
C LEU A 20 -38.16 -34.92 14.22
N THR A 21 -38.05 -34.00 15.17
CA THR A 21 -37.04 -32.93 15.21
C THR A 21 -35.79 -33.32 16.02
N ASN A 22 -35.85 -34.39 16.84
CA ASN A 22 -34.74 -34.76 17.75
C ASN A 22 -34.40 -36.27 17.74
N THR A 23 -34.17 -36.84 16.56
CA THR A 23 -33.87 -38.29 16.38
C THR A 23 -32.62 -38.76 17.13
N GLU A 24 -31.59 -37.92 17.25
CA GLU A 24 -30.34 -38.25 17.93
C GLU A 24 -30.53 -38.52 19.43
N GLU A 25 -31.28 -37.64 20.12
CA GLU A 25 -31.52 -37.76 21.56
C GLU A 25 -32.28 -39.06 21.91
N VAL A 26 -33.24 -39.45 21.07
CA VAL A 26 -34.01 -40.69 21.26
C VAL A 26 -33.13 -41.93 21.05
N ILE A 27 -32.22 -41.90 20.06
CA ILE A 27 -31.26 -42.99 19.83
C ILE A 27 -30.28 -43.13 21.00
N GLU A 28 -29.77 -42.02 21.54
CA GLU A 28 -28.90 -42.06 22.72
C GLU A 28 -29.63 -42.62 23.94
N LYS A 29 -30.88 -42.20 24.19
CA LYS A 29 -31.69 -42.74 25.29
C LYS A 29 -31.91 -44.25 25.14
N LEU A 30 -32.27 -44.73 23.94
CA LEU A 30 -32.39 -46.17 23.67
C LEU A 30 -31.08 -46.93 23.88
N PHE A 31 -29.96 -46.34 23.46
CA PHE A 31 -28.64 -46.95 23.63
C PHE A 31 -28.18 -46.96 25.10
N CYS A 32 -28.54 -45.96 25.90
CA CYS A 32 -28.28 -45.96 27.34
C CYS A 32 -29.13 -46.99 28.08
N GLU A 33 -30.42 -47.10 27.75
CA GLU A 33 -31.33 -48.07 28.36
C GLU A 33 -30.84 -49.51 28.13
N ILE A 34 -30.33 -49.85 26.94
CA ILE A 34 -29.84 -51.21 26.68
C ILE A 34 -28.55 -51.54 27.44
N ASN A 35 -27.71 -50.55 27.78
CA ASN A 35 -26.51 -50.79 28.60
C ASN A 35 -26.88 -51.17 30.04
N VAL A 36 -28.01 -50.68 30.57
CA VAL A 36 -28.56 -51.11 31.87
C VAL A 36 -28.96 -52.59 31.85
N LEU A 37 -29.30 -53.12 30.66
CA LEU A 37 -29.61 -54.54 30.49
C LEU A 37 -28.40 -55.45 30.68
N GLU A 38 -27.17 -54.98 30.39
CA GLU A 38 -25.95 -55.79 30.55
C GLU A 38 -25.65 -56.13 32.02
N GLU A 39 -26.20 -55.36 32.97
CA GLU A 39 -26.09 -55.61 34.41
C GLU A 39 -27.10 -56.68 34.92
N PHE A 40 -28.14 -57.00 34.14
CA PHE A 40 -29.16 -57.99 34.48
C PHE A 40 -28.89 -59.34 33.78
N THR A 41 -28.32 -60.30 34.51
CA THR A 41 -27.98 -61.65 33.99
C THR A 41 -29.17 -62.63 33.91
N GLY A 42 -30.40 -62.13 33.70
CA GLY A 42 -31.62 -62.96 33.66
C GLY A 42 -32.13 -63.20 32.24
N ILE A 43 -32.35 -64.46 31.87
CA ILE A 43 -33.05 -64.84 30.63
C ILE A 43 -34.50 -64.34 30.73
N PHE A 44 -34.97 -63.60 29.72
CA PHE A 44 -36.34 -63.08 29.70
C PHE A 44 -37.35 -64.23 29.58
N PRO A 45 -38.48 -64.21 30.30
CA PRO A 45 -39.65 -64.99 29.93
C PRO A 45 -40.03 -64.62 28.49
N GLN A 46 -40.45 -65.61 27.72
CA GLN A 46 -40.71 -65.53 26.28
C GLN A 46 -41.75 -64.45 25.96
N ASP A 47 -41.30 -63.21 25.74
CA ASP A 47 -42.18 -62.07 25.49
C ASP A 47 -42.18 -61.74 24.00
N SER A 48 -43.23 -62.21 23.31
CA SER A 48 -43.45 -61.95 21.89
C SER A 48 -43.43 -60.46 21.53
N GLN A 49 -43.68 -59.56 22.49
CA GLN A 49 -43.65 -58.12 22.26
C GLN A 49 -42.22 -57.58 22.11
N VAL A 50 -41.25 -58.13 22.83
CA VAL A 50 -39.86 -57.66 22.80
C VAL A 50 -39.16 -58.10 21.51
N GLU A 51 -39.46 -59.31 21.00
CA GLU A 51 -38.99 -59.75 19.68
C GLU A 51 -39.55 -58.85 18.56
N GLU A 52 -40.83 -58.46 18.65
CA GLU A 52 -41.44 -57.56 17.68
C GLU A 52 -40.76 -56.17 17.69
N ILE A 53 -40.49 -55.61 18.87
CA ILE A 53 -39.76 -54.34 19.03
C ILE A 53 -38.35 -54.43 18.42
N ALA A 54 -37.62 -55.53 18.67
CA ALA A 54 -36.30 -55.76 18.11
C ALA A 54 -36.31 -55.76 16.56
N ILE A 55 -37.29 -56.42 15.96
CA ILE A 55 -37.46 -56.49 14.50
C ILE A 55 -37.88 -55.12 13.94
N GLN A 56 -38.76 -54.40 14.61
CA GLN A 56 -39.18 -53.04 14.20
C GLN A 56 -38.00 -52.07 14.19
N LEU A 57 -37.18 -52.04 15.25
CA LEU A 57 -35.96 -51.23 15.32
C LEU A 57 -34.94 -51.62 14.24
N TRP A 58 -34.76 -52.92 14.00
CA TRP A 58 -33.87 -53.42 12.96
C TRP A 58 -34.29 -52.93 11.56
N ASN A 59 -35.57 -53.09 11.22
CA ASN A 59 -36.12 -52.68 9.94
C ASN A 59 -36.09 -51.16 9.78
N TRP A 60 -36.32 -50.40 10.85
CA TRP A 60 -36.17 -48.95 10.86
C TRP A 60 -34.71 -48.54 10.53
N ALA A 61 -33.73 -49.15 11.18
CA ALA A 61 -32.31 -48.89 10.91
C ALA A 61 -31.87 -49.28 9.49
N VAL A 62 -32.53 -50.27 8.88
CA VAL A 62 -32.28 -50.68 7.49
C VAL A 62 -32.93 -49.72 6.49
N THR A 63 -34.18 -49.32 6.70
CA THR A 63 -34.95 -48.47 5.77
C THR A 63 -34.47 -47.02 5.74
N LYS A 64 -33.98 -46.48 6.87
CA LYS A 64 -33.42 -45.12 6.96
C LYS A 64 -32.02 -44.97 6.35
N ARG A 65 -31.45 -46.02 5.75
CA ARG A 65 -30.21 -45.97 4.96
C ARG A 65 -30.41 -45.27 3.60
N VAL A 66 -31.65 -45.18 3.12
CA VAL A 66 -32.01 -44.54 1.84
C VAL A 66 -32.49 -43.11 2.12
N GLY A 67 -31.54 -42.17 2.21
CA GLY A 67 -31.78 -40.76 2.56
C GLY A 67 -30.91 -40.33 3.75
N THR A 68 -30.49 -39.07 3.79
CA THR A 68 -29.54 -38.46 4.77
C THR A 68 -30.08 -38.35 6.21
N ALA A 69 -30.93 -39.28 6.67
CA ALA A 69 -31.70 -39.15 7.91
C ALA A 69 -30.93 -39.52 9.19
N ILE A 70 -29.96 -40.45 9.14
CA ILE A 70 -29.11 -40.83 10.29
C ILE A 70 -27.68 -41.15 9.83
N ASN A 71 -26.69 -40.87 10.67
CA ASN A 71 -25.28 -41.21 10.39
C ASN A 71 -24.96 -42.68 10.74
N GLU A 72 -23.82 -43.19 10.28
CA GLU A 72 -23.44 -44.60 10.52
C GLU A 72 -23.27 -44.94 12.00
N HIS A 73 -22.88 -43.98 12.85
CA HIS A 73 -22.75 -44.17 14.30
C HIS A 73 -24.12 -44.37 14.98
N GLN A 74 -25.10 -43.53 14.65
CA GLN A 74 -26.49 -43.64 15.11
C GLN A 74 -27.12 -44.96 14.66
N LYS A 75 -26.86 -45.36 13.41
CA LYS A 75 -27.30 -46.65 12.88
C LYS A 75 -26.66 -47.83 13.62
N ALA A 76 -25.38 -47.74 13.96
CA ALA A 76 -24.71 -48.77 14.77
C ALA A 76 -25.35 -48.90 16.15
N LYS A 77 -25.72 -47.78 16.81
CA LYS A 77 -26.45 -47.78 18.09
C LYS A 77 -27.82 -48.45 17.99
N VAL A 78 -28.62 -48.11 16.98
CA VAL A 78 -29.96 -48.74 16.83
C VAL A 78 -29.84 -50.24 16.52
N ARG A 79 -28.88 -50.63 15.67
CA ARG A 79 -28.59 -52.06 15.41
C ARG A 79 -28.10 -52.80 16.65
N HIS A 80 -27.28 -52.15 17.48
CA HIS A 80 -26.84 -52.67 18.76
C HIS A 80 -28.04 -52.99 19.66
N VAL A 81 -28.93 -52.02 19.86
CA VAL A 81 -30.13 -52.17 20.70
C VAL A 81 -31.01 -53.31 20.16
N ALA A 82 -31.34 -53.28 18.87
CA ALA A 82 -32.17 -54.29 18.21
C ALA A 82 -31.57 -55.70 18.35
N CYS A 83 -30.26 -55.85 18.15
CA CYS A 83 -29.58 -57.13 18.26
C CYS A 83 -29.55 -57.65 19.70
N ARG A 84 -29.31 -56.79 20.70
CA ARG A 84 -29.32 -57.20 22.11
C ARG A 84 -30.70 -57.64 22.56
N LEU A 85 -31.76 -56.91 22.19
CA LEU A 85 -33.13 -57.28 22.50
C LEU A 85 -33.49 -58.66 21.90
N LEU A 86 -33.07 -58.94 20.67
CA LEU A 86 -33.31 -60.24 20.04
C LEU A 86 -32.65 -61.40 20.80
N TYR A 87 -31.38 -61.26 21.20
CA TYR A 87 -30.67 -62.30 21.96
C TYR A 87 -31.19 -62.45 23.40
N SER A 88 -31.82 -61.41 23.95
CA SER A 88 -32.40 -61.44 25.29
C SER A 88 -33.68 -62.28 25.36
N CYS A 89 -34.37 -62.46 24.23
CA CYS A 89 -35.62 -63.25 24.11
C CYS A 89 -35.38 -64.68 23.58
N GLU A 90 -34.16 -65.21 23.70
CA GLU A 90 -33.79 -66.50 23.13
C GLU A 90 -34.56 -67.67 23.79
N PRO A 91 -35.30 -68.50 23.02
CA PRO A 91 -35.90 -69.73 23.56
C PRO A 91 -34.82 -70.79 23.81
N GLU A 92 -35.02 -71.68 24.79
CA GLU A 92 -34.05 -72.76 25.13
C GLU A 92 -33.65 -73.64 23.92
N ASN A 93 -34.51 -73.71 22.89
CA ASN A 93 -34.21 -74.35 21.60
C ASN A 93 -34.69 -73.47 20.42
N PRO A 94 -33.84 -72.57 19.88
CA PRO A 94 -34.24 -71.70 18.78
C PRO A 94 -34.43 -72.47 17.48
N THR A 95 -35.45 -72.11 16.68
CA THR A 95 -35.67 -72.68 15.34
C THR A 95 -34.54 -72.26 14.38
N GLU A 96 -34.34 -73.00 13.28
CA GLU A 96 -33.32 -72.62 12.27
C GLU A 96 -33.50 -71.18 11.77
N GLY A 97 -34.75 -70.76 11.54
CA GLY A 97 -35.08 -69.39 11.13
C GLY A 97 -34.71 -68.34 12.18
N ALA A 98 -34.88 -68.64 13.47
CA ALA A 98 -34.46 -67.76 14.56
C ALA A 98 -32.93 -67.62 14.63
N VAL A 99 -32.19 -68.73 14.51
CA VAL A 99 -30.72 -68.71 14.49
C VAL A 99 -30.18 -67.95 13.27
N ARG A 100 -30.79 -68.09 12.09
CA ARG A 100 -30.40 -67.31 10.90
C ARG A 100 -30.64 -65.81 11.07
N LYS A 101 -31.73 -65.39 11.74
CA LYS A 101 -31.97 -63.98 12.09
C LYS A 101 -30.92 -63.46 13.08
N GLN A 102 -30.61 -64.24 14.12
CA GLN A 102 -29.57 -63.91 15.11
C GLN A 102 -28.20 -63.72 14.45
N ILE A 103 -27.81 -64.60 13.53
CA ILE A 103 -26.57 -64.49 12.75
C ILE A 103 -26.59 -63.21 11.91
N LEU A 104 -27.65 -62.98 11.15
CA LEU A 104 -27.77 -61.79 10.31
C LEU A 104 -27.64 -60.50 11.12
N MET A 105 -28.33 -60.42 12.25
CA MET A 105 -28.34 -59.23 13.10
C MET A 105 -27.01 -59.02 13.80
N ALA A 106 -26.41 -60.07 14.37
CA ALA A 106 -25.13 -59.99 15.05
C ALA A 106 -23.97 -59.64 14.10
N SER A 107 -23.86 -60.34 12.97
CA SER A 107 -22.80 -60.10 11.97
C SER A 107 -22.86 -58.68 11.39
N LYS A 108 -24.05 -58.19 11.05
CA LYS A 108 -24.24 -56.83 10.50
C LYS A 108 -24.05 -55.74 11.55
N THR A 109 -24.39 -56.00 12.81
CA THR A 109 -24.15 -55.07 13.93
C THR A 109 -22.66 -54.94 14.22
N GLY A 110 -21.95 -56.08 14.30
CA GLY A 110 -20.49 -56.11 14.45
C GLY A 110 -19.80 -55.37 13.31
N ARG A 111 -20.17 -55.63 12.05
CA ARG A 111 -19.62 -54.90 10.89
C ARG A 111 -19.84 -53.39 10.98
N THR A 112 -21.04 -52.92 11.35
CA THR A 112 -21.29 -51.48 11.47
C THR A 112 -20.47 -50.81 12.56
N TRP A 113 -20.18 -51.51 13.67
CA TRP A 113 -19.29 -50.98 14.69
C TRP A 113 -17.84 -50.89 14.22
N LEU A 114 -17.38 -51.86 13.41
CA LEU A 114 -16.08 -51.78 12.74
C LEU A 114 -16.01 -50.62 11.75
N ASP A 115 -17.04 -50.41 10.93
CA ASP A 115 -17.13 -49.26 10.00
C ASP A 115 -17.08 -47.92 10.76
N CYS A 116 -17.60 -47.89 12.01
CA CYS A 116 -17.53 -46.74 12.91
C CYS A 116 -16.21 -46.64 13.70
N LYS A 117 -15.22 -47.50 13.44
CA LYS A 117 -13.93 -47.57 14.16
C LYS A 117 -14.08 -47.78 15.67
N LYS A 118 -15.07 -48.58 16.09
CA LYS A 118 -15.32 -48.98 17.49
C LYS A 118 -15.22 -50.51 17.66
N PRO A 119 -14.02 -51.09 17.58
CA PRO A 119 -13.82 -52.55 17.56
C PRO A 119 -14.26 -53.24 18.86
N GLN A 120 -14.05 -52.60 20.02
CA GLN A 120 -14.50 -53.12 21.32
C GLN A 120 -16.02 -53.39 21.39
N LEU A 121 -16.82 -52.52 20.76
CA LEU A 121 -18.27 -52.69 20.71
C LEU A 121 -18.71 -53.76 19.68
N ALA A 122 -17.84 -54.09 18.72
CA ALA A 122 -18.12 -55.10 17.70
C ALA A 122 -17.89 -56.53 18.22
N ASP A 123 -16.86 -56.74 19.06
CA ASP A 123 -16.38 -58.07 19.46
C ASP A 123 -17.47 -58.98 20.03
N ASN A 124 -18.29 -58.45 20.94
CA ASN A 124 -19.36 -59.22 21.56
C ASN A 124 -20.35 -59.74 20.51
N PHE A 125 -20.75 -58.90 19.55
CA PHE A 125 -21.67 -59.32 18.48
C PHE A 125 -21.02 -60.28 17.50
N LEU A 126 -19.75 -60.09 17.16
CA LEU A 126 -19.03 -61.00 16.27
C LEU A 126 -18.86 -62.38 16.94
N SER A 127 -18.56 -62.42 18.24
CA SER A 127 -18.49 -63.66 19.02
C SER A 127 -19.85 -64.38 19.09
N LEU A 128 -20.94 -63.64 19.33
CA LEU A 128 -22.30 -64.18 19.27
C LEU A 128 -22.62 -64.74 17.88
N ALA A 129 -22.25 -64.03 16.81
CA ALA A 129 -22.45 -64.50 15.44
C ALA A 129 -21.68 -65.81 15.17
N VAL A 130 -20.43 -65.93 15.60
CA VAL A 130 -19.63 -67.17 15.48
C VAL A 130 -20.30 -68.32 16.22
N LYS A 131 -20.71 -68.12 17.48
CA LYS A 131 -21.38 -69.14 18.29
C LYS A 131 -22.67 -69.63 17.62
N SER A 132 -23.48 -68.70 17.10
CA SER A 132 -24.73 -69.00 16.40
C SER A 132 -24.47 -69.74 15.07
N LEU A 133 -23.43 -69.36 14.33
CA LEU A 133 -23.00 -70.04 13.10
C LEU A 133 -22.49 -71.46 13.35
N GLU A 134 -21.69 -71.67 14.40
CA GLU A 134 -21.20 -73.00 14.80
C GLU A 134 -22.34 -73.91 15.28
N THR A 135 -23.32 -73.34 16.00
CA THR A 135 -24.53 -74.06 16.43
C THR A 135 -25.40 -74.44 15.24
N LEU A 136 -25.57 -73.55 14.26
CA LEU A 136 -26.30 -73.85 13.03
C LEU A 136 -25.57 -74.92 12.20
N TYR A 137 -24.25 -74.82 12.11
CA TYR A 137 -23.42 -75.78 11.38
C TYR A 137 -23.46 -77.19 11.98
N SER A 138 -23.39 -77.31 13.30
CA SER A 138 -23.48 -78.61 13.99
C SER A 138 -24.85 -79.26 13.81
N ARG A 139 -25.94 -78.47 13.89
CA ARG A 139 -27.31 -78.93 13.61
C ARG A 139 -27.47 -79.44 12.18
N LEU A 140 -27.00 -78.68 11.19
CA LEU A 140 -27.02 -79.11 9.78
C LEU A 140 -26.17 -80.37 9.54
N THR A 141 -25.07 -80.53 10.27
CA THR A 141 -24.21 -81.72 10.18
C THR A 141 -24.88 -82.96 10.80
N SER A 142 -25.68 -82.78 11.86
CA SER A 142 -26.42 -83.87 12.52
C SER A 142 -27.63 -84.40 11.74
N GLN A 143 -28.13 -83.65 10.75
CA GLN A 143 -29.38 -83.97 10.03
C GLN A 143 -29.22 -84.80 8.73
N GLY A 144 -28.00 -85.10 8.28
CA GLY A 144 -27.70 -86.12 7.27
C GLY A 144 -28.14 -85.86 5.79
N GLY A 145 -27.16 -85.84 4.88
CA GLY A 145 -27.21 -86.60 3.61
C GLY A 145 -27.95 -86.08 2.35
N ALA A 146 -28.62 -84.92 2.34
CA ALA A 146 -29.26 -84.40 1.11
C ALA A 146 -28.40 -83.33 0.39
N THR A 147 -28.48 -83.25 -0.94
CA THR A 147 -27.74 -82.26 -1.76
C THR A 147 -28.06 -80.81 -1.39
N ASP A 148 -29.28 -80.52 -0.95
CA ASP A 148 -29.68 -79.18 -0.47
C ASP A 148 -29.01 -78.79 0.86
N ILE A 149 -28.66 -79.77 1.69
CA ILE A 149 -27.94 -79.57 2.96
C ILE A 149 -26.48 -79.20 2.71
N ASN A 150 -25.86 -79.71 1.63
CA ASN A 150 -24.49 -79.35 1.28
C ASN A 150 -24.37 -77.90 0.79
N THR A 151 -25.38 -77.39 0.08
CA THR A 151 -25.44 -75.99 -0.35
C THR A 151 -25.66 -75.07 0.86
N SER A 152 -26.58 -75.42 1.78
CA SER A 152 -26.80 -74.63 3.00
C SER A 152 -25.60 -74.63 3.93
N LYS A 153 -24.87 -75.75 4.01
CA LYS A 153 -23.61 -75.87 4.74
C LYS A 153 -22.51 -74.97 4.17
N GLY A 154 -22.38 -74.90 2.85
CA GLY A 154 -21.43 -74.01 2.17
C GLY A 154 -21.72 -72.52 2.43
N GLU A 155 -23.00 -72.12 2.46
CA GLU A 155 -23.38 -70.74 2.80
C GLU A 155 -23.09 -70.41 4.28
N VAL A 156 -23.31 -71.34 5.21
CA VAL A 156 -22.97 -71.14 6.64
C VAL A 156 -21.45 -71.03 6.83
N GLU A 157 -20.65 -71.85 6.14
CA GLU A 157 -19.19 -71.73 6.17
C GLU A 157 -18.72 -70.40 5.58
N LYS A 158 -19.37 -69.93 4.52
CA LYS A 158 -19.06 -68.62 3.93
C LYS A 158 -19.36 -67.47 4.88
N ASP A 159 -20.52 -67.48 5.53
CA ASP A 159 -20.88 -66.50 6.55
C ASP A 159 -19.92 -66.54 7.74
N LEU A 160 -19.51 -67.74 8.17
CA LEU A 160 -18.50 -67.92 9.22
C LEU A 160 -17.14 -67.33 8.81
N LEU A 161 -16.69 -67.56 7.57
CA LEU A 161 -15.47 -66.95 7.04
C LEU A 161 -15.54 -65.41 7.09
N ARG A 162 -16.71 -64.83 6.76
CA ARG A 162 -16.92 -63.36 6.81
C ARG A 162 -16.90 -62.82 8.24
N VAL A 163 -17.51 -63.52 9.19
CA VAL A 163 -17.49 -63.08 10.59
C VAL A 163 -16.10 -63.22 11.20
N LEU A 164 -15.39 -64.32 10.91
CA LEU A 164 -14.00 -64.51 11.33
C LEU A 164 -13.07 -63.44 10.73
N SER A 165 -13.32 -63.00 9.49
CA SER A 165 -12.54 -61.90 8.91
C SER A 165 -12.79 -60.56 9.60
N TYR A 166 -14.02 -60.29 10.04
CA TYR A 166 -14.35 -59.14 10.87
C TYR A 166 -13.73 -59.23 12.27
N GLN A 167 -13.68 -60.42 12.88
CA GLN A 167 -12.99 -60.60 14.16
C GLN A 167 -11.49 -60.31 14.04
N ALA A 168 -10.86 -60.73 12.95
CA ALA A 168 -9.45 -60.41 12.70
C ALA A 168 -9.23 -58.89 12.51
N GLU A 169 -10.11 -58.22 11.76
CA GLU A 169 -10.06 -56.75 11.59
C GLU A 169 -10.24 -56.03 12.93
N SER A 170 -11.19 -56.49 13.76
CA SER A 170 -11.41 -55.97 15.12
C SER A 170 -10.18 -56.15 16.01
N ALA A 171 -9.56 -57.33 15.95
CA ALA A 171 -8.38 -57.67 16.74
C ALA A 171 -7.18 -56.79 16.35
N LEU A 172 -6.96 -56.55 15.05
CA LEU A 172 -5.91 -55.64 14.58
C LEU A 172 -6.15 -54.19 14.99
N ALA A 173 -7.40 -53.71 14.91
CA ALA A 173 -7.77 -52.37 15.37
C ALA A 173 -7.55 -52.18 16.89
N GLN A 174 -7.42 -53.27 17.64
CA GLN A 174 -7.15 -53.32 19.09
C GLN A 174 -5.73 -53.77 19.44
N ASP A 175 -4.83 -53.85 18.46
CA ASP A 175 -3.43 -54.28 18.65
C ASP A 175 -3.25 -55.72 19.19
N ASN A 176 -4.22 -56.60 18.91
CA ASN A 176 -4.16 -58.01 19.27
C ASN A 176 -3.79 -58.86 18.05
N HIS A 177 -2.52 -58.74 17.63
CA HIS A 177 -2.00 -59.45 16.46
C HIS A 177 -2.17 -60.98 16.55
N PRO A 178 -1.87 -61.67 17.67
CA PRO A 178 -2.01 -63.13 17.75
C PRO A 178 -3.45 -63.61 17.52
N HIS A 179 -4.44 -62.87 18.01
CA HIS A 179 -5.85 -63.22 17.80
C HIS A 179 -6.26 -63.04 16.33
N ALA A 180 -5.82 -61.95 15.70
CA ALA A 180 -6.06 -61.72 14.27
C ALA A 180 -5.48 -62.83 13.40
N VAL A 181 -4.25 -63.27 13.70
CA VAL A 181 -3.59 -64.38 13.01
C VAL A 181 -4.36 -65.68 13.18
N ALA A 182 -4.83 -65.99 14.38
CA ALA A 182 -5.62 -67.19 14.65
C ALA A 182 -6.95 -67.21 13.85
N CYS A 183 -7.67 -66.07 13.81
CA CYS A 183 -8.89 -65.93 13.02
C CYS A 183 -8.63 -66.09 11.52
N MET A 184 -7.56 -65.46 11.01
CA MET A 184 -7.19 -65.55 9.59
C MET A 184 -6.71 -66.93 9.19
N GLN A 185 -5.97 -67.64 10.06
CA GLN A 185 -5.57 -69.02 9.81
C GLN A 185 -6.80 -69.94 9.71
N ARG A 186 -7.79 -69.75 10.60
CA ARG A 186 -9.07 -70.47 10.52
C ARG A 186 -9.80 -70.20 9.20
N CYS A 187 -9.82 -68.96 8.72
CA CYS A 187 -10.36 -68.62 7.40
C CYS A 187 -9.58 -69.31 6.27
N LYS A 188 -8.24 -69.35 6.35
CA LYS A 188 -7.37 -69.98 5.36
C LYS A 188 -7.63 -71.49 5.25
N ASP A 189 -7.81 -72.18 6.36
CA ASP A 189 -8.12 -73.62 6.39
C ASP A 189 -9.50 -73.93 5.75
N MET A 190 -10.43 -72.98 5.79
CA MET A 190 -11.74 -73.09 5.14
C MET A 190 -11.68 -72.94 3.61
N LEU A 191 -10.62 -72.33 3.05
CA LEU A 191 -10.51 -72.10 1.61
C LEU A 191 -10.43 -73.39 0.77
N LEU A 192 -9.99 -74.51 1.36
CA LEU A 192 -10.03 -75.82 0.69
C LEU A 192 -11.47 -76.21 0.30
N ARG A 193 -12.45 -75.82 1.11
CA ARG A 193 -13.89 -76.03 0.86
C ARG A 193 -14.55 -74.84 0.17
N LEU A 194 -14.02 -73.63 0.37
CA LEU A 194 -14.53 -72.37 -0.16
C LEU A 194 -13.52 -71.65 -1.09
N PRO A 195 -13.11 -72.27 -2.22
CA PRO A 195 -12.06 -71.69 -3.06
C PRO A 195 -12.44 -70.35 -3.69
N LYS A 196 -13.75 -70.06 -3.84
CA LYS A 196 -14.27 -68.79 -4.36
C LYS A 196 -13.94 -67.58 -3.47
N GLU A 197 -13.71 -67.81 -2.18
CA GLU A 197 -13.46 -66.74 -1.20
C GLU A 197 -11.97 -66.36 -1.08
N ALA A 198 -11.08 -67.06 -1.81
CA ALA A 198 -9.63 -66.82 -1.76
C ALA A 198 -9.27 -65.37 -2.15
N GLY A 199 -9.88 -64.83 -3.20
CA GLY A 199 -9.67 -63.45 -3.61
C GLY A 199 -10.08 -62.43 -2.56
N TYR A 200 -11.21 -62.67 -1.86
CA TYR A 200 -11.64 -61.81 -0.75
C TYR A 200 -10.64 -61.85 0.41
N LEU A 201 -10.22 -63.05 0.83
CA LEU A 201 -9.30 -63.19 1.96
C LEU A 201 -7.91 -62.61 1.65
N SER A 202 -7.44 -62.77 0.41
CA SER A 202 -6.21 -62.13 -0.07
C SER A 202 -6.28 -60.61 0.04
N LEU A 203 -7.38 -59.98 -0.40
CA LEU A 203 -7.59 -58.54 -0.28
C LEU A 203 -7.72 -58.06 1.17
N MET A 204 -8.36 -58.84 2.05
CA MET A 204 -8.41 -58.53 3.48
C MET A 204 -7.00 -58.49 4.10
N CYS A 205 -6.18 -59.50 3.81
CA CYS A 205 -4.79 -59.53 4.28
C CYS A 205 -3.96 -58.39 3.68
N TYR A 206 -4.22 -57.99 2.43
CA TYR A 206 -3.57 -56.82 1.84
C TYR A 206 -3.91 -55.53 2.60
N ASN A 207 -5.19 -55.32 2.93
CA ASN A 207 -5.63 -54.16 3.70
C ASN A 207 -4.98 -54.14 5.09
N PHE A 208 -4.92 -55.29 5.78
CA PHE A 208 -4.20 -55.40 7.05
C PHE A 208 -2.72 -55.03 6.90
N GLY A 209 -2.08 -55.47 5.82
CA GLY A 209 -0.71 -55.09 5.49
C GLY A 209 -0.53 -53.59 5.28
N VAL A 210 -1.47 -52.93 4.58
CA VAL A 210 -1.48 -51.48 4.36
C VAL A 210 -1.69 -50.72 5.67
N ASP A 211 -2.63 -51.15 6.50
CA ASP A 211 -2.94 -50.53 7.79
C ASP A 211 -1.73 -50.63 8.73
N SER A 212 -1.14 -51.83 8.88
CA SER A 212 0.07 -52.03 9.68
C SER A 212 1.26 -51.21 9.15
N TYR A 213 1.41 -51.09 7.82
CA TYR A 213 2.46 -50.26 7.21
C TYR A 213 2.27 -48.78 7.55
N SER A 214 1.03 -48.28 7.48
CA SER A 214 0.72 -46.88 7.85
C SER A 214 1.06 -46.57 9.31
N MET A 215 0.97 -47.58 10.18
CA MET A 215 1.36 -47.52 11.59
C MET A 215 2.85 -47.79 11.85
N LYS A 216 3.66 -47.99 10.79
CA LYS A 216 5.09 -48.38 10.86
C LYS A 216 5.36 -49.70 11.59
N LYS A 217 4.37 -50.59 11.67
CA LYS A 217 4.51 -51.97 12.18
C LYS A 217 4.98 -52.87 11.04
N TYR A 218 6.25 -52.75 10.69
CA TYR A 218 6.81 -53.37 9.49
C TYR A 218 6.82 -54.90 9.54
N ASP A 219 7.00 -55.47 10.72
CA ASP A 219 6.92 -56.91 10.97
C ASP A 219 5.54 -57.48 10.66
N GLU A 220 4.50 -56.90 11.26
CA GLU A 220 3.11 -57.30 11.02
C GLU A 220 2.70 -57.04 9.58
N SER A 221 3.10 -55.90 9.01
CA SER A 221 2.82 -55.56 7.61
C SER A 221 3.42 -56.59 6.66
N SER A 222 4.69 -56.95 6.87
CA SER A 222 5.37 -57.96 6.05
C SER A 222 4.69 -59.33 6.14
N PHE A 223 4.21 -59.70 7.34
CA PHE A 223 3.46 -60.92 7.56
C PHE A 223 2.14 -60.93 6.78
N TRP A 224 1.33 -59.87 6.92
CA TRP A 224 0.02 -59.78 6.28
C TRP A 224 0.10 -59.72 4.75
N LEU A 225 1.06 -58.99 4.20
CA LEU A 225 1.29 -58.94 2.76
C LEU A 225 1.80 -60.28 2.21
N SER A 226 2.63 -60.99 2.97
CA SER A 226 3.05 -62.35 2.62
C SER A 226 1.86 -63.31 2.62
N GLN A 227 0.98 -63.25 3.63
CA GLN A 227 -0.26 -64.04 3.67
C GLN A 227 -1.19 -63.68 2.50
N SER A 228 -1.31 -62.40 2.16
CA SER A 228 -2.11 -61.93 1.04
C SER A 228 -1.67 -62.53 -0.29
N TYR A 229 -0.36 -62.53 -0.56
CA TYR A 229 0.23 -63.15 -1.74
C TYR A 229 0.06 -64.68 -1.72
N ASP A 230 0.35 -65.31 -0.57
CA ASP A 230 0.25 -66.75 -0.40
C ASP A 230 -1.18 -67.28 -0.59
N ILE A 231 -2.19 -66.55 -0.12
CA ILE A 231 -3.61 -66.89 -0.34
C ILE A 231 -4.01 -66.62 -1.79
N GLY A 232 -3.54 -65.51 -2.36
CA GLY A 232 -3.81 -65.14 -3.75
C GLY A 232 -3.31 -66.16 -4.77
N LYS A 233 -2.22 -66.88 -4.45
CA LYS A 233 -1.66 -67.96 -5.30
C LYS A 233 -2.26 -69.35 -5.05
N MET A 234 -3.07 -69.55 -3.99
CA MET A 234 -3.65 -70.87 -3.68
C MET A 234 -4.57 -71.40 -4.78
N ASN A 235 -5.30 -70.51 -5.46
CA ASN A 235 -6.20 -70.89 -6.54
C ASN A 235 -6.20 -69.82 -7.64
N ILE A 236 -5.55 -70.12 -8.77
CA ILE A 236 -5.40 -69.20 -9.91
C ILE A 236 -6.77 -68.70 -10.41
N LYS A 237 -7.81 -69.54 -10.38
CA LYS A 237 -9.15 -69.21 -10.89
C LYS A 237 -9.86 -68.13 -10.05
N TYR A 238 -9.59 -68.07 -8.75
CA TYR A 238 -10.25 -67.15 -7.81
C TYR A 238 -9.26 -66.16 -7.17
N SER A 239 -8.06 -66.04 -7.75
CA SER A 239 -7.05 -65.06 -7.41
C SER A 239 -7.54 -63.63 -7.71
N PRO A 240 -7.11 -62.60 -6.98
CA PRO A 240 -7.48 -61.21 -7.27
C PRO A 240 -6.84 -60.65 -8.56
N GLY A 241 -6.07 -61.47 -9.30
CA GLY A 241 -5.43 -61.12 -10.57
C GLY A 241 -3.94 -60.81 -10.42
N THR A 242 -3.17 -61.03 -11.49
CA THR A 242 -1.70 -60.86 -11.50
C THR A 242 -1.27 -59.42 -11.21
N GLU A 243 -2.05 -58.42 -11.66
CA GLU A 243 -1.79 -57.01 -11.37
C GLU A 243 -1.87 -56.70 -9.86
N VAL A 244 -2.88 -57.24 -9.18
CA VAL A 244 -3.05 -57.07 -7.72
C VAL A 244 -1.96 -57.84 -6.97
N GLN A 245 -1.62 -59.05 -7.41
CA GLN A 245 -0.51 -59.82 -6.83
C GLN A 245 0.83 -59.07 -6.95
N ALA A 246 1.13 -58.50 -8.12
CA ALA A 246 2.32 -57.66 -8.31
C ALA A 246 2.29 -56.41 -7.43
N LYS A 247 1.12 -55.78 -7.23
CA LYS A 247 0.95 -54.65 -6.31
C LYS A 247 1.24 -55.02 -4.85
N ILE A 248 0.74 -56.18 -4.39
CA ILE A 248 1.03 -56.72 -3.05
C ILE A 248 2.55 -56.92 -2.88
N LEU A 249 3.20 -57.55 -3.87
CA LEU A 249 4.64 -57.80 -3.84
C LEU A 249 5.47 -56.51 -3.88
N ARG A 250 5.07 -55.49 -4.66
CA ARG A 250 5.73 -54.17 -4.66
C ARG A 250 5.63 -53.48 -3.30
N LEU A 251 4.48 -53.54 -2.65
CA LEU A 251 4.32 -53.01 -1.29
C LEU A 251 5.16 -53.80 -0.29
N LEU A 252 5.18 -55.13 -0.39
CA LEU A 252 6.02 -55.99 0.46
C LEU A 252 7.51 -55.67 0.30
N ALA A 253 7.98 -55.47 -0.92
CA ALA A 253 9.36 -55.04 -1.19
C ALA A 253 9.66 -53.66 -0.58
N THR A 254 8.69 -52.74 -0.62
CA THR A 254 8.80 -51.41 0.00
C THR A 254 8.85 -51.51 1.53
N VAL A 255 8.02 -52.37 2.13
CA VAL A 255 8.02 -52.63 3.58
C VAL A 255 9.38 -53.16 4.02
N TYR A 256 9.96 -54.13 3.30
CA TYR A 256 11.31 -54.63 3.63
C TYR A 256 12.39 -53.55 3.49
N LEU A 257 12.30 -52.71 2.46
CA LEU A 257 13.23 -51.60 2.26
C LEU A 257 13.18 -50.59 3.42
N ASP A 258 11.97 -50.21 3.84
CA ASP A 258 11.77 -49.18 4.86
C ASP A 258 11.90 -49.72 6.30
N TRP A 259 11.77 -51.03 6.51
CA TRP A 259 12.00 -51.67 7.81
C TRP A 259 13.49 -51.72 8.17
N ASP A 260 14.28 -52.44 7.37
CA ASP A 260 15.74 -52.47 7.45
C ASP A 260 16.29 -52.97 6.12
N CYS A 261 16.76 -52.04 5.30
CA CYS A 261 17.27 -52.32 3.96
C CYS A 261 18.47 -53.27 3.94
N GLN A 262 19.30 -53.31 4.99
CA GLN A 262 20.49 -54.17 5.02
C GLN A 262 20.12 -55.58 5.44
N GLN A 263 19.28 -55.71 6.48
CA GLN A 263 18.84 -57.01 6.96
C GLN A 263 17.92 -57.73 5.96
N PHE A 264 17.03 -56.99 5.29
CA PHE A 264 16.00 -57.55 4.42
C PHE A 264 16.26 -57.36 2.92
N LYS A 265 17.49 -56.98 2.53
CA LYS A 265 17.91 -56.78 1.14
C LYS A 265 17.44 -57.89 0.20
N ASP A 266 17.78 -59.13 0.50
CA ASP A 266 17.47 -60.27 -0.38
C ASP A 266 15.96 -60.50 -0.48
N LYS A 267 15.22 -60.26 0.61
CA LYS A 267 13.76 -60.37 0.61
C LYS A 267 13.12 -59.26 -0.22
N ALA A 268 13.61 -58.02 -0.11
CA ALA A 268 13.15 -56.89 -0.90
C ALA A 268 13.41 -57.11 -2.40
N LEU A 269 14.62 -57.53 -2.78
CA LEU A 269 14.99 -57.82 -4.16
C LEU A 269 14.20 -59.00 -4.74
N ASN A 270 13.99 -60.06 -3.96
CA ASN A 270 13.16 -61.19 -4.39
C ASN A 270 11.69 -60.76 -4.57
N ALA A 271 11.13 -59.99 -3.64
CA ALA A 271 9.75 -59.53 -3.73
C ALA A 271 9.52 -58.62 -4.96
N VAL A 272 10.42 -57.68 -5.24
CA VAL A 272 10.30 -56.82 -6.43
C VAL A 272 10.56 -57.58 -7.73
N SER A 273 11.50 -58.53 -7.74
CA SER A 273 11.73 -59.40 -8.90
C SER A 273 10.51 -60.26 -9.22
N LEU A 274 9.87 -60.85 -8.20
CA LEU A 274 8.62 -61.56 -8.35
C LEU A 274 7.52 -60.63 -8.84
N ALA A 275 7.41 -59.41 -8.31
CA ALA A 275 6.41 -58.44 -8.77
C ALA A 275 6.56 -58.12 -10.26
N ASN A 276 7.79 -57.90 -10.73
CA ASN A 276 8.07 -57.59 -12.13
C ASN A 276 7.83 -58.81 -13.04
N LYS A 277 8.00 -60.04 -12.54
CA LYS A 277 7.64 -61.27 -13.25
C LYS A 277 6.14 -61.47 -13.36
N GLU A 278 5.38 -61.17 -12.31
CA GLU A 278 3.92 -61.28 -12.29
C GLU A 278 3.25 -60.23 -13.19
N CYS A 279 3.70 -58.97 -13.09
CA CYS A 279 3.23 -57.87 -13.92
C CYS A 279 4.28 -56.76 -13.95
N LEU A 280 5.02 -56.69 -15.06
CA LEU A 280 6.02 -55.66 -15.32
C LEU A 280 5.36 -54.27 -15.30
N HIS A 281 5.89 -53.39 -14.46
CA HIS A 281 5.34 -52.05 -14.28
C HIS A 281 6.47 -51.05 -13.99
N PRO A 282 6.41 -49.80 -14.50
CA PRO A 282 7.42 -48.77 -14.26
C PRO A 282 7.80 -48.59 -12.78
N SER A 283 6.81 -48.57 -11.88
CA SER A 283 7.05 -48.45 -10.43
C SER A 283 7.83 -49.63 -9.85
N GLY A 284 7.72 -50.83 -10.42
CA GLY A 284 8.48 -51.99 -9.98
C GLY A 284 9.95 -51.94 -10.43
N LEU A 285 10.21 -51.49 -11.65
CA LEU A 285 11.57 -51.23 -12.14
C LEU A 285 12.25 -50.10 -11.36
N TYR A 286 11.53 -49.00 -11.11
CA TYR A 286 12.00 -47.91 -10.25
C TYR A 286 12.31 -48.38 -8.82
N LEU A 287 11.40 -49.17 -8.23
CA LEU A 287 11.61 -49.72 -6.89
C LEU A 287 12.81 -50.67 -6.84
N ASN A 288 13.04 -51.49 -7.86
CA ASN A 288 14.22 -52.36 -7.95
C ASN A 288 15.51 -51.54 -7.88
N ILE A 289 15.61 -50.46 -8.67
CA ILE A 289 16.77 -49.55 -8.66
C ILE A 289 16.91 -48.86 -7.29
N ARG A 290 15.80 -48.42 -6.69
CA ARG A 290 15.81 -47.82 -5.34
C ARG A 290 16.32 -48.77 -4.26
N ILE A 291 15.91 -50.04 -4.30
CA ILE A 291 16.41 -51.06 -3.38
C ILE A 291 17.91 -51.30 -3.61
N LEU A 292 18.34 -51.46 -4.86
CA LEU A 292 19.76 -51.68 -5.19
C LEU A 292 20.65 -50.53 -4.70
N LEU A 293 20.21 -49.28 -4.87
CA LEU A 293 20.95 -48.10 -4.41
C LEU A 293 21.05 -48.05 -2.87
N ARG A 294 19.93 -48.19 -2.17
CA ARG A 294 19.88 -48.17 -0.70
C ARG A 294 20.66 -49.30 -0.06
N CYS A 295 20.70 -50.46 -0.71
CA CYS A 295 21.44 -51.62 -0.26
C CYS A 295 22.91 -51.63 -0.72
N VAL A 296 23.42 -50.49 -1.22
CA VAL A 296 24.80 -50.27 -1.69
C VAL A 296 25.26 -51.41 -2.61
N ALA A 297 24.40 -51.77 -3.58
CA ALA A 297 24.72 -52.79 -4.56
C ALA A 297 25.90 -52.37 -5.45
N GLN A 298 26.56 -53.36 -6.07
CA GLN A 298 27.62 -53.07 -7.03
C GLN A 298 27.07 -52.30 -8.23
N ASP A 299 27.84 -51.33 -8.72
CA ASP A 299 27.46 -50.48 -9.85
C ASP A 299 27.06 -51.27 -11.11
N ALA A 300 27.63 -52.47 -11.32
CA ALA A 300 27.28 -53.35 -12.42
C ALA A 300 25.78 -53.74 -12.39
N LEU A 301 25.26 -54.10 -11.21
CA LEU A 301 23.86 -54.50 -11.05
C LEU A 301 22.90 -53.32 -11.27
N ILE A 302 23.30 -52.13 -10.80
CA ILE A 302 22.52 -50.90 -11.02
C ILE A 302 22.50 -50.55 -12.51
N ARG A 303 23.63 -50.67 -13.22
CA ARG A 303 23.70 -50.43 -14.68
C ARG A 303 22.83 -51.42 -15.47
N THR A 304 22.78 -52.69 -15.06
CA THR A 304 21.88 -53.68 -15.66
C THR A 304 20.41 -53.28 -15.45
N ALA A 305 20.01 -52.94 -14.23
CA ALA A 305 18.64 -52.52 -13.92
C ALA A 305 18.23 -51.23 -14.65
N LEU A 306 19.15 -50.27 -14.80
CA LEU A 306 18.92 -49.06 -15.61
C LEU A 306 18.73 -49.38 -17.10
N THR A 307 19.43 -50.38 -17.62
CA THR A 307 19.31 -50.80 -19.03
C THR A 307 17.97 -51.52 -19.25
N GLU A 308 17.60 -52.42 -18.34
CA GLU A 308 16.29 -53.09 -18.31
C GLU A 308 15.13 -52.07 -18.28
N MET A 309 15.28 -50.98 -17.51
CA MET A 309 14.28 -49.91 -17.44
C MET A 309 14.06 -49.22 -18.81
N LEU A 310 15.13 -48.94 -19.55
CA LEU A 310 15.04 -48.30 -20.86
C LEU A 310 14.43 -49.26 -21.91
N GLU A 311 14.87 -50.52 -21.91
CA GLU A 311 14.35 -51.54 -22.83
C GLU A 311 12.85 -51.83 -22.61
N SER A 312 12.34 -51.59 -21.40
CA SER A 312 10.93 -51.83 -21.02
C SER A 312 9.95 -50.72 -21.43
N LEU A 313 10.35 -49.77 -22.29
CA LEU A 313 9.51 -48.66 -22.80
C LEU A 313 8.82 -47.85 -21.69
N VAL A 314 9.53 -47.64 -20.58
CA VAL A 314 9.04 -46.86 -19.42
C VAL A 314 8.89 -45.38 -19.81
N PRO A 315 7.83 -44.68 -19.36
CA PRO A 315 7.67 -43.26 -19.68
C PRO A 315 8.81 -42.39 -19.11
N VAL A 316 9.05 -41.25 -19.79
CA VAL A 316 10.24 -40.42 -19.55
C VAL A 316 10.31 -39.90 -18.11
N ASP A 317 9.17 -39.60 -17.51
CA ASP A 317 9.03 -39.06 -16.14
C ASP A 317 9.62 -40.01 -15.09
N VAL A 318 9.42 -41.31 -15.25
CA VAL A 318 10.01 -42.34 -14.37
C VAL A 318 11.52 -42.44 -14.60
N CYS A 319 11.98 -42.32 -15.85
CA CYS A 319 13.42 -42.26 -16.16
C CYS A 319 14.08 -41.04 -15.49
N LEU A 320 13.48 -39.86 -15.61
CA LEU A 320 13.99 -38.63 -14.98
C LEU A 320 13.93 -38.71 -13.45
N SER A 321 12.89 -39.33 -12.88
CA SER A 321 12.80 -39.62 -11.44
C SER A 321 13.90 -40.57 -10.97
N THR A 322 14.32 -41.51 -11.82
CA THR A 322 15.44 -42.41 -11.56
C THR A 322 16.78 -41.67 -11.60
N VAL A 323 16.96 -40.71 -12.51
CA VAL A 323 18.14 -39.83 -12.52
C VAL A 323 18.22 -39.02 -11.21
N LYS A 324 17.10 -38.45 -10.75
CA LYS A 324 17.04 -37.74 -9.46
C LYS A 324 17.43 -38.64 -8.30
N LEU A 325 16.97 -39.90 -8.32
CA LEU A 325 17.31 -40.90 -7.31
C LEU A 325 18.81 -41.23 -7.31
N LEU A 326 19.43 -41.41 -8.49
CA LEU A 326 20.88 -41.65 -8.61
C LEU A 326 21.69 -40.47 -8.06
N LEU A 327 21.23 -39.24 -8.29
CA LEU A 327 21.88 -38.03 -7.77
C LEU A 327 21.75 -37.91 -6.24
N ALA A 328 20.62 -38.33 -5.67
CA ALA A 328 20.42 -38.30 -4.21
C ALA A 328 21.32 -39.28 -3.45
N GLU A 329 21.82 -40.32 -4.13
CA GLU A 329 22.70 -41.35 -3.57
C GLU A 329 24.17 -41.16 -4.05
N ASP A 330 24.54 -39.93 -4.42
CA ASP A 330 25.88 -39.50 -4.85
C ASP A 330 26.48 -40.30 -6.04
N ARG A 331 25.62 -40.88 -6.90
CA ARG A 331 26.04 -41.59 -8.14
C ARG A 331 25.97 -40.68 -9.37
N GLU A 332 26.65 -39.53 -9.30
CA GLU A 332 26.54 -38.48 -10.32
C GLU A 332 26.94 -38.94 -11.73
N THR A 333 28.07 -39.64 -11.88
CA THR A 333 28.55 -40.10 -13.19
C THR A 333 27.56 -41.04 -13.86
N MET A 334 26.98 -41.96 -13.09
CA MET A 334 25.95 -42.89 -13.56
C MET A 334 24.65 -42.17 -13.92
N ALA A 335 24.27 -41.13 -13.16
CA ALA A 335 23.11 -40.31 -13.45
C ALA A 335 23.23 -39.59 -14.80
N PHE A 336 24.39 -38.97 -15.09
CA PHE A 336 24.65 -38.34 -16.38
C PHE A 336 24.73 -39.34 -17.54
N ASP A 337 25.41 -40.48 -17.35
CA ASP A 337 25.46 -41.56 -18.34
C ASP A 337 24.06 -42.09 -18.68
N PHE A 338 23.21 -42.24 -17.65
CA PHE A 338 21.84 -42.70 -17.81
C PHE A 338 20.98 -41.66 -18.52
N LEU A 339 21.05 -40.39 -18.12
CA LEU A 339 20.30 -39.31 -18.76
C LEU A 339 20.69 -39.13 -20.23
N LYS A 340 21.98 -39.28 -20.58
CA LYS A 340 22.42 -39.31 -21.98
C LYS A 340 21.76 -40.43 -22.77
N ARG A 341 21.66 -41.63 -22.20
CA ARG A 341 20.97 -42.77 -22.82
C ARG A 341 19.46 -42.55 -22.93
N VAL A 342 18.84 -41.91 -21.93
CA VAL A 342 17.43 -41.49 -21.99
C VAL A 342 17.22 -40.55 -23.18
N CYS A 343 18.03 -39.49 -23.34
CA CYS A 343 17.91 -38.58 -24.48
C CYS A 343 18.06 -39.30 -25.84
N GLN A 344 18.94 -40.30 -25.94
CA GLN A 344 19.09 -41.11 -27.16
C GLN A 344 17.88 -42.01 -27.41
N HIS A 345 17.34 -42.64 -26.36
CA HIS A 345 16.18 -43.53 -26.46
C HIS A 345 14.92 -42.78 -26.91
N PHE A 346 14.73 -41.54 -26.43
CA PHE A 346 13.56 -40.72 -26.76
C PHE A 346 13.80 -39.79 -27.96
N GLU A 347 14.85 -39.98 -28.76
CA GLU A 347 15.25 -39.04 -29.83
C GLU A 347 14.14 -38.79 -30.88
N SER A 348 13.28 -39.79 -31.10
CA SER A 348 12.15 -39.73 -32.04
C SER A 348 10.80 -39.41 -31.37
N SER A 349 10.78 -39.19 -30.05
CA SER A 349 9.56 -38.90 -29.27
C SER A 349 9.40 -37.40 -29.00
N SER A 350 8.15 -36.96 -28.81
CA SER A 350 7.84 -35.62 -28.28
C SER A 350 8.43 -35.38 -26.88
N ASP A 351 8.66 -36.45 -26.13
CA ASP A 351 9.16 -36.42 -24.75
C ASP A 351 10.65 -36.07 -24.64
N LEU A 352 11.37 -36.05 -25.77
CA LEU A 352 12.77 -35.65 -25.83
C LEU A 352 13.01 -34.29 -25.17
N GLY A 353 12.07 -33.34 -25.37
CA GLY A 353 12.21 -31.98 -24.86
C GLY A 353 12.35 -31.91 -23.35
N SER A 354 11.58 -32.71 -22.61
CA SER A 354 11.64 -32.75 -21.14
C SER A 354 12.92 -33.40 -20.63
N ALA A 355 13.42 -34.43 -21.32
CA ALA A 355 14.71 -35.05 -21.00
C ALA A 355 15.89 -34.10 -21.28
N LEU A 356 15.87 -33.39 -22.41
CA LEU A 356 16.90 -32.39 -22.75
C LEU A 356 16.91 -31.24 -21.76
N LEU A 357 15.74 -30.69 -21.41
CA LEU A 357 15.60 -29.62 -20.43
C LEU A 357 16.18 -30.02 -19.07
N PHE A 358 15.81 -31.21 -18.58
CA PHE A 358 16.33 -31.72 -17.31
C PHE A 358 17.86 -31.93 -17.35
N HIS A 359 18.40 -32.34 -18.50
CA HIS A 359 19.84 -32.49 -18.70
C HIS A 359 20.56 -31.14 -18.66
N ILE A 360 20.03 -30.12 -19.33
CA ILE A 360 20.57 -28.76 -19.29
C ILE A 360 20.53 -28.24 -17.85
N GLU A 361 19.37 -28.32 -17.18
CA GLU A 361 19.19 -27.87 -15.80
C GLU A 361 20.23 -28.51 -14.87
N LEU A 362 20.40 -29.83 -14.94
CA LEU A 362 21.35 -30.57 -14.10
C LEU A 362 22.81 -30.17 -14.36
N LEU A 363 23.20 -29.98 -15.63
CA LEU A 363 24.55 -29.53 -15.98
C LEU A 363 24.83 -28.14 -15.37
N LEU A 364 23.88 -27.22 -15.48
CA LEU A 364 24.00 -25.87 -14.94
C LEU A 364 24.03 -25.84 -13.41
N GLN A 365 23.20 -26.66 -12.74
CA GLN A 365 23.20 -26.79 -11.28
C GLN A 365 24.53 -27.32 -10.74
N ARG A 366 25.23 -28.17 -11.50
CA ARG A 366 26.54 -28.73 -11.12
C ARG A 366 27.73 -27.89 -11.59
N GLY A 367 27.49 -26.69 -12.12
CA GLY A 367 28.54 -25.78 -12.58
C GLY A 367 29.26 -26.24 -13.84
N LYS A 368 28.71 -27.21 -14.59
CA LYS A 368 29.27 -27.71 -15.86
C LYS A 368 28.80 -26.85 -17.03
N ASP A 369 29.04 -25.53 -16.92
CA ASP A 369 28.45 -24.53 -17.81
C ASP A 369 28.81 -24.76 -19.29
N LEU A 370 30.05 -25.16 -19.61
CA LEU A 370 30.49 -25.44 -20.98
C LEU A 370 29.65 -26.55 -21.64
N LEU A 371 29.40 -27.65 -20.91
CA LEU A 371 28.58 -28.76 -21.41
C LEU A 371 27.11 -28.36 -21.50
N GLY A 372 26.63 -27.55 -20.53
CA GLY A 372 25.28 -26.98 -20.57
C GLY A 372 25.04 -26.13 -21.81
N LYS A 373 26.00 -25.23 -22.14
CA LYS A 373 25.97 -24.39 -23.34
C LYS A 373 25.92 -25.22 -24.63
N GLN A 374 26.79 -26.23 -24.76
CA GLN A 374 26.76 -27.14 -25.91
C GLN A 374 25.40 -27.84 -26.05
N LYS A 375 24.80 -28.28 -24.94
CA LYS A 375 23.48 -28.92 -24.95
C LYS A 375 22.35 -27.95 -25.34
N ILE A 376 22.47 -26.68 -24.97
CA ILE A 376 21.53 -25.64 -25.40
C ILE A 376 21.68 -25.37 -26.89
N GLU A 377 22.90 -25.28 -27.41
CA GLU A 377 23.17 -25.13 -28.86
C GLU A 377 22.63 -26.32 -29.68
N ASP A 378 22.80 -27.54 -29.17
CA ASP A 378 22.18 -28.75 -29.72
C ASP A 378 20.65 -28.63 -29.73
N ALA A 379 20.05 -28.14 -28.64
CA ALA A 379 18.60 -27.98 -28.50
C ALA A 379 18.05 -26.88 -29.43
N ILE A 380 18.76 -25.77 -29.63
CA ILE A 380 18.42 -24.72 -30.59
C ILE A 380 18.42 -25.30 -32.00
N THR A 381 19.49 -26.00 -32.38
CA THR A 381 19.61 -26.63 -33.70
C THR A 381 18.49 -27.63 -33.94
N GLY A 382 18.20 -28.48 -32.94
CA GLY A 382 17.10 -29.44 -32.96
C GLY A 382 15.73 -28.79 -33.12
N HIS A 383 15.50 -27.67 -32.43
CA HIS A 383 14.23 -26.92 -32.49
C HIS A 383 13.90 -26.47 -33.93
N TYR A 384 14.90 -26.03 -34.70
CA TYR A 384 14.70 -25.61 -36.09
C TYR A 384 14.81 -26.75 -37.11
N SER A 385 15.44 -27.88 -36.77
CA SER A 385 15.59 -29.04 -37.65
C SER A 385 14.45 -30.07 -37.54
N GLY A 386 13.33 -29.72 -36.91
CA GLY A 386 12.13 -30.56 -36.82
C GLY A 386 11.90 -31.25 -35.46
N LYS A 387 12.80 -31.10 -34.49
CA LYS A 387 12.63 -31.58 -33.09
C LYS A 387 12.17 -30.43 -32.19
N GLN A 388 11.00 -29.86 -32.49
CA GLN A 388 10.49 -28.69 -31.76
C GLN A 388 10.19 -29.02 -30.30
N LEU A 389 10.81 -28.25 -29.40
CA LEU A 389 10.44 -28.21 -27.99
C LEU A 389 8.98 -27.74 -27.83
N SER A 390 8.23 -28.39 -26.94
CA SER A 390 6.87 -27.97 -26.60
C SER A 390 6.86 -26.57 -25.96
N PRO A 391 5.75 -25.82 -26.04
CA PRO A 391 5.63 -24.49 -25.42
C PRO A 391 5.96 -24.46 -23.93
N ASP A 392 5.54 -25.48 -23.17
CA ASP A 392 5.82 -25.60 -21.74
C ASP A 392 7.33 -25.78 -21.48
N ASN A 393 7.99 -26.67 -22.25
CA ASN A 393 9.42 -26.90 -22.14
C ASN A 393 10.23 -25.65 -22.53
N LEU A 394 9.80 -24.91 -23.55
CA LEU A 394 10.41 -23.63 -23.93
C LEU A 394 10.28 -22.58 -22.83
N THR A 395 9.10 -22.48 -22.21
CA THR A 395 8.85 -21.54 -21.11
C THR A 395 9.79 -21.83 -19.94
N CYS A 396 9.89 -23.10 -19.52
CA CYS A 396 10.82 -23.52 -18.48
C CYS A 396 12.29 -23.25 -18.87
N LEU A 397 12.67 -23.48 -20.12
CA LEU A 397 14.02 -23.18 -20.61
C LEU A 397 14.31 -21.67 -20.56
N HIS A 398 13.38 -20.81 -20.99
CA HIS A 398 13.53 -19.36 -20.90
C HIS A 398 13.75 -18.90 -19.46
N VAL A 399 12.96 -19.41 -18.51
CA VAL A 399 13.12 -19.10 -17.08
C VAL A 399 14.51 -19.50 -16.57
N LEU A 400 14.97 -20.72 -16.90
CA LEU A 400 16.28 -21.21 -16.51
C LEU A 400 17.42 -20.34 -17.07
N LEU A 401 17.34 -20.00 -18.37
CA LEU A 401 18.33 -19.16 -19.04
C LEU A 401 18.34 -17.73 -18.47
N TRP A 402 17.17 -17.16 -18.17
CA TRP A 402 17.06 -15.81 -17.63
C TRP A 402 17.54 -15.73 -16.18
N ASP A 403 17.29 -16.74 -15.36
CA ASP A 403 17.84 -16.83 -14.00
C ASP A 403 19.37 -16.90 -14.04
N LYS A 404 19.94 -17.74 -14.90
CA LYS A 404 21.40 -17.81 -15.10
C LYS A 404 21.96 -16.48 -15.62
N ALA A 405 21.28 -15.84 -16.56
CA ALA A 405 21.68 -14.54 -17.10
C ALA A 405 21.64 -13.44 -16.02
N ALA A 406 20.59 -13.40 -15.21
CA ALA A 406 20.43 -12.43 -14.12
C ALA A 406 21.53 -12.59 -13.05
N LYS A 407 21.84 -13.82 -12.64
CA LYS A 407 22.94 -14.10 -11.70
C LYS A 407 24.30 -13.61 -12.23
N ASN A 408 24.58 -13.80 -13.52
CA ASN A 408 25.79 -13.27 -14.14
C ASN A 408 25.79 -11.74 -14.23
N PHE A 409 24.63 -11.13 -14.51
CA PHE A 409 24.48 -9.68 -14.53
C PHE A 409 24.74 -9.06 -13.15
N GLU A 410 24.22 -9.66 -12.08
CA GLU A 410 24.48 -9.25 -10.69
C GLU A 410 25.96 -9.41 -10.31
N ALA A 411 26.61 -10.48 -10.80
CA ALA A 411 28.04 -10.70 -10.66
C ALA A 411 28.90 -9.77 -11.53
N LYS A 412 28.30 -8.85 -12.29
CA LYS A 412 28.94 -7.92 -13.24
C LYS A 412 29.64 -8.58 -14.43
N ASP A 413 29.41 -9.86 -14.69
CA ASP A 413 29.83 -10.51 -15.94
C ASP A 413 28.76 -10.31 -17.02
N PHE A 414 28.76 -9.10 -17.58
CA PHE A 414 27.80 -8.71 -18.61
C PHE A 414 27.98 -9.48 -19.92
N SER A 415 29.20 -9.98 -20.19
CA SER A 415 29.50 -10.74 -21.40
C SER A 415 28.84 -12.11 -21.36
N GLU A 416 28.93 -12.78 -20.21
CA GLU A 416 28.34 -14.08 -19.96
C GLU A 416 26.82 -13.96 -19.84
N ALA A 417 26.31 -12.96 -19.11
CA ALA A 417 24.87 -12.67 -19.03
C ALA A 417 24.24 -12.49 -20.42
N LEU A 418 24.93 -11.75 -21.32
CA LEU A 418 24.48 -11.54 -22.69
C LEU A 418 24.44 -12.85 -23.49
N GLN A 419 25.39 -13.77 -23.31
CA GLN A 419 25.37 -15.07 -23.97
C GLN A 419 24.12 -15.88 -23.58
N TRP A 420 23.79 -15.94 -22.29
CA TRP A 420 22.58 -16.62 -21.81
C TRP A 420 21.30 -16.01 -22.37
N TYR A 421 21.21 -14.68 -22.43
CA TYR A 421 20.10 -14.01 -23.10
C TYR A 421 20.06 -14.27 -24.61
N ASN A 422 21.20 -14.39 -25.29
CA ASN A 422 21.25 -14.73 -26.72
C ASN A 422 20.77 -16.17 -26.99
N TYR A 423 21.08 -17.14 -26.11
CA TYR A 423 20.49 -18.48 -26.22
C TYR A 423 18.97 -18.42 -26.11
N SER A 424 18.43 -17.66 -25.15
CA SER A 424 16.99 -17.45 -25.08
C SER A 424 16.43 -16.78 -26.33
N LEU A 425 17.13 -15.79 -26.89
CA LEU A 425 16.68 -15.08 -28.08
C LEU A 425 16.57 -16.00 -29.29
N SER A 426 17.48 -16.96 -29.41
CA SER A 426 17.51 -17.89 -30.55
C SER A 426 16.29 -18.81 -30.64
N PHE A 427 15.44 -18.91 -29.62
CA PHE A 427 14.17 -19.64 -29.69
C PHE A 427 12.99 -18.77 -30.16
N TYR A 428 13.17 -17.44 -30.23
CA TYR A 428 12.14 -16.53 -30.74
C TYR A 428 12.19 -16.44 -32.26
N LYS A 429 11.03 -16.46 -32.91
CA LYS A 429 10.91 -16.23 -34.35
C LYS A 429 10.95 -14.72 -34.63
N ALA A 430 11.59 -14.35 -35.74
CA ALA A 430 11.62 -12.96 -36.20
C ALA A 430 10.20 -12.44 -36.42
N SER A 431 9.87 -11.27 -35.86
CA SER A 431 8.57 -10.58 -35.98
C SER A 431 7.40 -11.08 -35.11
N GLN A 432 7.67 -11.85 -34.06
CA GLN A 432 6.67 -12.15 -33.05
C GLN A 432 6.55 -10.98 -32.06
N ALA A 433 5.38 -10.35 -31.96
CA ALA A 433 5.07 -9.40 -30.90
C ALA A 433 4.77 -10.18 -29.61
N ASP A 434 5.79 -10.37 -28.78
CA ASP A 434 5.71 -11.06 -27.49
C ASP A 434 6.25 -10.15 -26.37
N PRO A 435 5.48 -9.86 -25.31
CA PRO A 435 5.95 -9.09 -24.16
C PRO A 435 7.23 -9.67 -23.51
N ASN A 436 7.39 -10.99 -23.51
CA ASN A 436 8.59 -11.66 -23.01
C ASN A 436 9.80 -11.39 -23.89
N LEU A 437 9.61 -11.27 -25.21
CA LEU A 437 10.67 -10.82 -26.12
C LEU A 437 11.08 -9.38 -25.80
N ALA A 438 10.13 -8.48 -25.53
CA ALA A 438 10.46 -7.11 -25.12
C ALA A 438 11.27 -7.06 -23.81
N LYS A 439 10.92 -7.90 -22.82
CA LYS A 439 11.68 -8.04 -21.57
C LYS A 439 13.10 -8.56 -21.82
N LEU A 440 13.24 -9.60 -22.65
CA LEU A 440 14.54 -10.13 -23.05
C LEU A 440 15.40 -9.06 -23.73
N GLN A 441 14.82 -8.31 -24.67
CA GLN A 441 15.54 -7.26 -25.39
C GLN A 441 15.98 -6.11 -24.47
N ARG A 442 15.15 -5.70 -23.49
CA ARG A 442 15.55 -4.74 -22.44
C ARG A 442 16.74 -5.22 -21.61
N ASN A 443 16.75 -6.50 -21.24
CA ASN A 443 17.86 -7.10 -20.50
C ASN A 443 19.15 -7.17 -21.34
N ARG A 444 19.04 -7.55 -22.62
CA ARG A 444 20.16 -7.53 -23.57
C ARG A 444 20.70 -6.12 -23.77
N ALA A 445 19.83 -5.14 -23.94
CA ALA A 445 20.21 -3.73 -24.04
C ALA A 445 20.98 -3.28 -22.80
N SER A 446 20.51 -3.65 -21.61
CA SER A 446 21.21 -3.36 -20.35
C SER A 446 22.62 -3.98 -20.32
N CYS A 447 22.80 -5.21 -20.82
CA CYS A 447 24.13 -5.82 -20.95
C CYS A 447 25.01 -5.06 -21.95
N PHE A 448 24.51 -4.77 -23.16
CA PHE A 448 25.24 -4.00 -24.16
C PHE A 448 25.65 -2.61 -23.67
N MET A 449 24.78 -1.95 -22.90
CA MET A 449 25.04 -0.67 -22.26
C MET A 449 26.20 -0.73 -21.26
N GLN A 450 26.35 -1.81 -20.50
CA GLN A 450 27.47 -1.98 -19.57
C GLN A 450 28.77 -2.39 -20.29
N LEU A 451 28.65 -3.11 -21.41
CA LEU A 451 29.75 -3.48 -22.30
C LEU A 451 30.19 -2.34 -23.26
N GLN A 452 29.61 -1.15 -23.14
CA GLN A 452 29.86 0.01 -24.02
C GLN A 452 29.54 -0.23 -25.51
N GLN A 453 28.72 -1.21 -25.85
CA GLN A 453 28.27 -1.49 -27.23
C GLN A 453 26.97 -0.75 -27.52
N LEU A 454 27.04 0.58 -27.64
CA LEU A 454 25.86 1.45 -27.69
C LEU A 454 24.97 1.23 -28.92
N ASP A 455 25.55 0.96 -30.10
CA ASP A 455 24.77 0.71 -31.33
C ASP A 455 23.86 -0.51 -31.18
N LYS A 456 24.39 -1.61 -30.63
CA LYS A 456 23.61 -2.84 -30.38
C LYS A 456 22.60 -2.67 -29.25
N ALA A 457 22.91 -1.86 -28.24
CA ALA A 457 21.95 -1.52 -27.19
C ALA A 457 20.74 -0.78 -27.79
N LYS A 458 20.98 0.13 -28.73
CA LYS A 458 19.95 0.88 -29.46
C LYS A 458 19.08 -0.02 -30.32
N GLU A 459 19.68 -0.94 -31.06
CA GLU A 459 18.94 -1.96 -31.82
C GLU A 459 18.04 -2.80 -30.92
N ALA A 460 18.57 -3.28 -29.79
CA ALA A 460 17.80 -4.06 -28.82
C ALA A 460 16.64 -3.24 -28.21
N ILE A 461 16.85 -1.96 -27.91
CA ILE A 461 15.79 -1.08 -27.40
C ILE A 461 14.72 -0.80 -28.46
N ASN A 462 15.12 -0.57 -29.71
CA ASN A 462 14.18 -0.38 -30.81
C ASN A 462 13.31 -1.63 -31.01
N GLU A 463 13.87 -2.84 -30.91
CA GLU A 463 13.09 -4.07 -30.98
C GLU A 463 12.18 -4.23 -29.75
N ALA A 464 12.66 -3.89 -28.54
CA ALA A 464 11.82 -3.88 -27.34
C ALA A 464 10.62 -2.91 -27.48
N GLN A 465 10.86 -1.74 -28.06
CA GLN A 465 9.84 -0.73 -28.34
C GLN A 465 8.85 -1.19 -29.42
N ARG A 466 9.31 -1.95 -30.41
CA ARG A 466 8.43 -2.56 -31.42
C ARG A 466 7.52 -3.63 -30.83
N CYS A 467 8.04 -4.45 -29.92
CA CYS A 467 7.28 -5.53 -29.28
C CYS A 467 6.32 -5.02 -28.20
N ASP A 468 6.74 -4.03 -27.40
CA ASP A 468 5.97 -3.52 -26.25
C ASP A 468 6.20 -2.01 -26.03
N PRO A 469 5.55 -1.15 -26.85
CA PRO A 469 5.72 0.31 -26.78
C PRO A 469 5.06 0.93 -25.55
N ASN A 470 4.05 0.26 -24.97
CA ASN A 470 3.23 0.76 -23.86
C ASN A 470 3.81 0.40 -22.48
N SER A 471 5.02 -0.15 -22.43
CA SER A 471 5.69 -0.47 -21.17
C SER A 471 6.58 0.67 -20.68
N MET A 472 6.32 1.10 -19.45
CA MET A 472 7.13 2.10 -18.74
C MET A 472 8.61 1.70 -18.66
N PHE A 473 8.91 0.41 -18.59
CA PHE A 473 10.29 -0.09 -18.56
C PHE A 473 10.99 0.00 -19.91
N THR A 474 10.24 -0.12 -21.01
CA THR A 474 10.76 0.10 -22.36
C THR A 474 11.07 1.57 -22.56
N GLN A 475 10.14 2.47 -22.19
CA GLN A 475 10.37 3.91 -22.21
C GLN A 475 11.56 4.32 -21.33
N PHE A 476 11.72 3.71 -20.16
CA PHE A 476 12.87 3.95 -19.31
C PHE A 476 14.19 3.47 -19.94
N SER A 477 14.18 2.41 -20.74
CA SER A 477 15.36 1.97 -21.49
C SER A 477 15.71 2.96 -22.61
N VAL A 478 14.71 3.50 -23.31
CA VAL A 478 14.87 4.60 -24.28
C VAL A 478 15.48 5.83 -23.61
N TYR A 479 14.93 6.22 -22.45
CA TYR A 479 15.44 7.32 -21.64
C TYR A 479 16.93 7.13 -21.27
N LYS A 480 17.30 5.97 -20.75
CA LYS A 480 18.68 5.66 -20.36
C LYS A 480 19.67 5.82 -21.53
N MET A 481 19.27 5.41 -22.74
CA MET A 481 20.10 5.62 -23.93
C MET A 481 20.15 7.08 -24.36
N ALA A 482 19.02 7.78 -24.35
CA ALA A 482 18.94 9.19 -24.72
C ALA A 482 19.83 10.07 -23.83
N VAL A 483 19.85 9.82 -22.50
CA VAL A 483 20.75 10.52 -21.57
C VAL A 483 22.22 10.25 -21.92
N ARG A 484 22.59 9.01 -22.25
CA ARG A 484 23.98 8.69 -22.64
C ARG A 484 24.40 9.26 -23.99
N GLU A 485 23.47 9.37 -24.93
CA GLU A 485 23.70 10.01 -26.23
C GLU A 485 23.56 11.56 -26.17
N ASN A 486 23.33 12.13 -24.99
CA ASN A 486 23.08 13.57 -24.77
C ASN A 486 21.92 14.14 -25.62
N GLN A 487 20.88 13.32 -25.86
CA GLN A 487 19.67 13.69 -26.60
C GLN A 487 18.55 14.13 -25.64
N VAL A 488 18.59 15.41 -25.24
CA VAL A 488 17.66 16.00 -24.26
C VAL A 488 16.19 15.87 -24.67
N GLU A 489 15.86 16.12 -25.94
CA GLU A 489 14.47 16.05 -26.44
C GLU A 489 13.91 14.63 -26.31
N ARG A 490 14.64 13.63 -26.80
CA ARG A 490 14.24 12.22 -26.74
C ARG A 490 14.15 11.70 -25.31
N ALA A 491 15.04 12.15 -24.42
CA ALA A 491 14.97 11.82 -22.99
C ALA A 491 13.70 12.41 -22.36
N THR A 492 13.35 13.65 -22.72
CA THR A 492 12.15 14.33 -22.23
C THR A 492 10.87 13.65 -22.72
N GLU A 493 10.80 13.26 -23.99
CA GLU A 493 9.68 12.49 -24.54
C GLU A 493 9.47 11.15 -23.81
N ALA A 494 10.56 10.43 -23.54
CA ALA A 494 10.51 9.16 -22.83
C ALA A 494 10.00 9.32 -21.38
N VAL A 495 10.43 10.37 -20.68
CA VAL A 495 9.96 10.71 -19.32
C VAL A 495 8.46 11.04 -19.32
N LYS A 496 8.00 11.86 -20.27
CA LYS A 496 6.58 12.20 -20.43
C LYS A 496 5.74 10.97 -20.75
N ALA A 497 6.24 10.05 -21.57
CA ALA A 497 5.59 8.79 -21.86
C ALA A 497 5.46 7.91 -20.59
N ILE A 498 6.49 7.80 -19.76
CA ILE A 498 6.42 7.10 -18.46
C ILE A 498 5.32 7.70 -17.58
N GLY A 499 5.27 9.03 -17.48
CA GLY A 499 4.22 9.74 -16.73
C GLY A 499 2.81 9.39 -17.25
N ALA A 500 2.58 9.54 -18.55
CA ALA A 500 1.28 9.27 -19.18
C ALA A 500 0.81 7.81 -19.00
N LEU A 501 1.73 6.84 -19.06
CA LEU A 501 1.42 5.42 -18.89
C LEU A 501 0.95 5.08 -17.47
N THR A 502 1.20 5.94 -16.48
CA THR A 502 0.67 5.81 -15.10
C THR A 502 -0.85 5.95 -15.04
N LYS A 503 -1.46 6.62 -16.03
CA LYS A 503 -2.92 6.86 -16.10
C LYS A 503 -3.68 5.72 -16.78
N ASN A 504 -2.98 4.80 -17.46
CA ASN A 504 -3.60 3.66 -18.14
C ASN A 504 -3.81 2.51 -17.15
N PRO A 505 -5.00 1.87 -17.13
CA PRO A 505 -5.22 0.72 -16.27
C PRO A 505 -4.33 -0.43 -16.73
N VAL A 506 -3.30 -0.73 -15.93
CA VAL A 506 -2.43 -1.90 -16.12
C VAL A 506 -3.31 -3.16 -16.21
N THR A 507 -3.10 -3.96 -17.25
CA THR A 507 -3.74 -5.25 -17.47
C THR A 507 -3.51 -6.17 -16.27
N THR A 508 -4.49 -7.05 -16.01
CA THR A 508 -4.64 -7.79 -14.75
C THR A 508 -3.46 -8.67 -14.35
N GLU A 509 -2.62 -9.09 -15.31
CA GLU A 509 -1.45 -9.95 -15.08
C GLU A 509 -0.19 -9.18 -14.63
N ASP A 510 0.02 -7.95 -15.09
CA ASP A 510 1.18 -7.12 -14.71
C ASP A 510 1.00 -6.47 -13.33
N ARG A 511 -0.24 -6.32 -12.84
CA ARG A 511 -0.55 -5.76 -11.51
C ARG A 511 0.02 -6.57 -10.35
N LEU A 512 0.21 -7.89 -10.52
CA LEU A 512 0.74 -8.75 -9.46
C LEU A 512 2.25 -8.59 -9.26
N LEU A 513 2.97 -8.01 -10.23
CA LEU A 513 4.43 -7.90 -10.23
C LEU A 513 4.95 -6.45 -10.19
N VAL A 514 4.17 -5.48 -10.66
CA VAL A 514 4.57 -4.07 -10.70
C VAL A 514 4.02 -3.36 -9.46
N ALA A 515 4.92 -2.94 -8.56
CA ALA A 515 4.54 -2.13 -7.40
C ALA A 515 3.77 -0.88 -7.84
N GLU A 516 2.72 -0.49 -7.11
CA GLU A 516 1.86 0.66 -7.45
C GLU A 516 2.66 1.97 -7.69
N ASN A 517 3.85 2.09 -7.10
CA ASN A 517 4.74 3.25 -7.19
C ASN A 517 5.90 3.08 -8.20
N ALA A 518 5.87 2.05 -9.04
CA ALA A 518 7.01 1.73 -9.90
C ALA A 518 7.30 2.83 -10.93
N ALA A 519 6.27 3.51 -11.46
CA ALA A 519 6.45 4.66 -12.36
C ALA A 519 7.12 5.84 -11.65
N SER A 520 6.66 6.19 -10.44
CA SER A 520 7.29 7.23 -9.61
C SER A 520 8.74 6.89 -9.29
N ASN A 521 9.05 5.64 -8.95
CA ASN A 521 10.43 5.20 -8.68
C ASN A 521 11.32 5.30 -9.93
N LEU A 522 10.80 4.98 -11.12
CA LEU A 522 11.53 5.16 -12.38
C LEU A 522 11.78 6.64 -12.68
N LEU A 523 10.82 7.53 -12.42
CA LEU A 523 10.98 8.97 -12.59
C LEU A 523 12.01 9.56 -11.60
N CYS A 524 12.01 9.10 -10.34
CA CYS A 524 13.07 9.43 -9.37
C CYS A 524 14.45 9.01 -9.87
N LEU A 525 14.57 7.78 -10.38
CA LEU A 525 15.83 7.26 -10.90
C LEU A 525 16.25 8.02 -12.18
N ALA A 526 15.29 8.40 -13.03
CA ALA A 526 15.55 9.24 -14.19
C ALA A 526 16.15 10.58 -13.75
N ALA A 527 15.50 11.28 -12.83
CA ALA A 527 16.01 12.54 -12.29
C ALA A 527 17.44 12.39 -11.74
N GLN A 528 17.71 11.34 -10.96
CA GLN A 528 19.04 11.05 -10.43
C GLN A 528 20.07 10.85 -11.55
N MET A 529 19.77 10.01 -12.55
CA MET A 529 20.68 9.73 -13.66
C MET A 529 21.01 10.97 -14.49
N ALA A 530 20.02 11.84 -14.73
CA ALA A 530 20.25 13.10 -15.42
C ALA A 530 21.15 14.05 -14.62
N LEU A 531 20.97 14.12 -13.30
CA LEU A 531 21.84 14.92 -12.42
C LEU A 531 23.28 14.40 -12.38
N GLU A 532 23.47 13.08 -12.29
CA GLU A 532 24.80 12.44 -12.36
C GLU A 532 25.49 12.65 -13.72
N SER A 533 24.70 12.85 -14.77
CA SER A 533 25.18 13.12 -16.15
C SER A 533 25.27 14.61 -16.48
N GLU A 534 25.15 15.50 -15.48
CA GLU A 534 25.15 16.97 -15.63
C GLU A 534 24.07 17.55 -16.58
N GLN A 535 23.01 16.81 -16.86
CA GLN A 535 21.89 17.22 -17.71
C GLN A 535 20.74 17.82 -16.87
N GLN A 536 20.92 19.06 -16.42
CA GLN A 536 19.97 19.72 -15.52
C GLN A 536 18.54 19.83 -16.09
N ASP A 537 18.39 20.19 -17.37
CA ASP A 537 17.06 20.36 -18.00
C ASP A 537 16.27 19.04 -18.02
N THR A 538 16.93 17.93 -18.34
CA THR A 538 16.32 16.60 -18.32
C THR A 538 15.95 16.18 -16.90
N ALA A 539 16.76 16.54 -15.89
CA ALA A 539 16.44 16.30 -14.49
C ALA A 539 15.20 17.08 -14.04
N VAL A 540 15.09 18.36 -14.45
CA VAL A 540 13.90 19.18 -14.19
C VAL A 540 12.65 18.52 -14.78
N GLN A 541 12.70 18.10 -16.05
CA GLN A 541 11.56 17.44 -16.71
C GLN A 541 11.14 16.12 -16.02
N ALA A 542 12.11 15.33 -15.53
CA ALA A 542 11.84 14.11 -14.77
C ALA A 542 11.18 14.39 -13.41
N LEU A 543 11.64 15.41 -12.70
CA LEU A 543 11.06 15.82 -11.41
C LEU A 543 9.67 16.46 -11.58
N GLU A 544 9.45 17.26 -12.62
CA GLU A 544 8.12 17.80 -12.93
C GLU A 544 7.12 16.69 -13.26
N SER A 545 7.53 15.73 -14.11
CA SER A 545 6.71 14.56 -14.42
C SER A 545 6.40 13.71 -13.18
N LEU A 546 7.35 13.62 -12.23
CA LEU A 546 7.13 12.96 -10.94
C LEU A 546 6.09 13.70 -10.09
N CYS A 547 6.16 15.04 -10.01
CA CYS A 547 5.21 15.87 -9.29
C CYS A 547 3.78 15.74 -9.85
N GLU A 548 3.64 15.60 -11.16
CA GLU A 548 2.32 15.49 -11.84
C GLU A 548 1.66 14.11 -11.67
N HIS A 549 2.45 13.03 -11.64
CA HIS A 549 1.92 11.66 -11.76
C HIS A 549 2.00 10.84 -10.46
N SER A 550 2.84 11.23 -9.50
CA SER A 550 2.95 10.53 -8.24
C SER A 550 1.70 10.74 -7.36
N LYS A 551 1.32 9.69 -6.63
CA LYS A 551 0.28 9.76 -5.59
C LYS A 551 0.88 9.96 -4.19
N ASP A 552 2.19 9.79 -4.04
CA ASP A 552 2.88 9.91 -2.77
C ASP A 552 3.32 11.36 -2.54
N ASP A 553 2.60 12.06 -1.67
CA ASP A 553 2.89 13.46 -1.35
C ASP A 553 4.30 13.65 -0.76
N THR A 554 4.89 12.65 -0.10
CA THR A 554 6.26 12.75 0.44
C THR A 554 7.31 12.74 -0.66
N GLN A 555 7.10 11.94 -1.71
CA GLN A 555 7.95 11.93 -2.90
C GLN A 555 7.82 13.25 -3.67
N ILE A 556 6.60 13.79 -3.79
CA ILE A 556 6.36 15.08 -4.46
C ILE A 556 7.07 16.21 -3.71
N LEU A 557 6.96 16.27 -2.37
CA LEU A 557 7.65 17.29 -1.57
C LEU A 557 9.17 17.18 -1.72
N SER A 558 9.71 15.95 -1.72
CA SER A 558 11.14 15.73 -1.96
C SER A 558 11.57 16.19 -3.36
N ALA A 559 10.77 15.91 -4.39
CA ALA A 559 11.00 16.36 -5.76
C ALA A 559 10.97 17.89 -5.88
N LEU A 560 10.02 18.54 -5.23
CA LEU A 560 9.91 20.01 -5.18
C LEU A 560 11.12 20.66 -4.50
N ARG A 561 11.67 20.06 -3.44
CA ARG A 561 12.92 20.54 -2.82
C ARG A 561 14.10 20.48 -3.80
N CYS A 562 14.20 19.40 -4.57
CA CYS A 562 15.22 19.26 -5.62
C CYS A 562 15.03 20.31 -6.73
N LEU A 563 13.81 20.45 -7.25
CA LEU A 563 13.47 21.45 -8.27
C LEU A 563 13.82 22.87 -7.82
N ILE A 564 13.41 23.27 -6.61
CA ILE A 564 13.71 24.58 -6.04
C ILE A 564 15.22 24.81 -5.94
N ARG A 565 15.99 23.81 -5.46
CA ARG A 565 17.46 23.92 -5.37
C ARG A 565 18.09 24.09 -6.74
N LEU A 566 17.61 23.36 -7.76
CA LEU A 566 18.09 23.50 -9.14
C LEU A 566 17.82 24.91 -9.66
N VAL A 567 16.60 25.43 -9.53
CA VAL A 567 16.25 26.77 -10.00
C VAL A 567 17.03 27.85 -9.24
N LEU A 568 17.21 27.73 -7.92
CA LEU A 568 18.03 28.67 -7.15
C LEU A 568 19.49 28.66 -7.60
N SER A 569 20.06 27.50 -7.90
CA SER A 569 21.43 27.39 -8.45
C SER A 569 21.58 28.03 -9.83
N THR A 570 20.50 28.07 -10.61
CA THR A 570 20.44 28.76 -11.90
C THR A 570 20.32 30.27 -11.72
N ILE A 571 19.52 30.74 -10.75
CA ILE A 571 19.38 32.16 -10.41
C ILE A 571 20.72 32.77 -9.98
N GLU A 572 21.53 32.05 -9.20
CA GLU A 572 22.86 32.53 -8.78
C GLU A 572 23.82 32.77 -9.97
N LYS A 573 23.58 32.12 -11.12
CA LYS A 573 24.44 32.17 -12.31
C LYS A 573 23.99 33.19 -13.36
N ILE A 574 22.74 33.67 -13.31
CA ILE A 574 22.12 34.46 -14.39
C ILE A 574 21.68 35.83 -13.88
N ASN A 575 21.99 36.89 -14.65
CA ASN A 575 21.54 38.26 -14.40
C ASN A 575 20.51 38.72 -15.46
N GLY A 576 19.58 39.59 -15.08
CA GLY A 576 18.59 40.21 -15.99
C GLY A 576 17.24 39.50 -16.07
N ASP A 577 16.55 39.62 -17.20
CA ASP A 577 15.14 39.19 -17.40
C ASP A 577 14.89 37.70 -17.12
N PHE A 578 15.85 36.82 -17.40
CA PHE A 578 15.74 35.40 -17.08
C PHE A 578 15.56 35.12 -15.58
N ARG A 579 16.06 36.01 -14.72
CA ARG A 579 15.89 35.93 -13.26
C ARG A 579 14.41 36.04 -12.89
N HIS A 580 13.65 36.86 -13.63
CA HIS A 580 12.21 37.00 -13.42
C HIS A 580 11.47 35.71 -13.78
N THR A 581 11.81 35.06 -14.90
CA THR A 581 11.20 33.78 -15.28
C THR A 581 11.49 32.67 -14.26
N CYS A 582 12.72 32.59 -13.74
CA CYS A 582 13.08 31.62 -12.70
C CYS A 582 12.30 31.84 -11.39
N LEU A 583 12.05 33.10 -11.02
CA LEU A 583 11.23 33.43 -9.84
C LEU A 583 9.76 33.00 -10.02
N ASP A 584 9.21 33.12 -11.24
CA ASP A 584 7.84 32.66 -11.52
C ASP A 584 7.73 31.13 -11.42
N VAL A 585 8.77 30.41 -11.88
CA VAL A 585 8.88 28.95 -11.71
C VAL A 585 9.01 28.56 -10.23
N LEU A 586 9.83 29.26 -9.45
CA LEU A 586 9.92 29.02 -7.99
C LEU A 586 8.58 29.23 -7.29
N LEU A 587 7.86 30.28 -7.68
CA LEU A 587 6.57 30.63 -7.11
C LEU A 587 5.51 29.55 -7.42
N SER A 588 5.53 28.96 -8.62
CA SER A 588 4.65 27.83 -8.96
C SER A 588 4.98 26.58 -8.13
N TYR A 589 6.26 26.25 -7.95
CA TYR A 589 6.69 25.12 -7.12
C TYR A 589 6.34 25.31 -5.64
N LEU A 590 6.48 26.53 -5.11
CA LEU A 590 6.10 26.85 -3.72
C LEU A 590 4.58 26.78 -3.51
N ARG A 591 3.78 27.22 -4.48
CA ARG A 591 2.31 27.06 -4.45
C ARG A 591 1.91 25.58 -4.43
N MET A 592 2.57 24.75 -5.26
CA MET A 592 2.35 23.30 -5.25
C MET A 592 2.76 22.67 -3.92
N ALA A 593 3.90 23.09 -3.35
CA ALA A 593 4.35 22.63 -2.03
C ALA A 593 3.33 22.98 -0.94
N LEU A 594 2.78 24.20 -0.94
CA LEU A 594 1.72 24.60 -0.01
C LEU A 594 0.48 23.72 -0.14
N GLN A 595 0.01 23.46 -1.36
CA GLN A 595 -1.14 22.58 -1.60
C GLN A 595 -0.90 21.15 -1.08
N LYS A 596 0.32 20.63 -1.24
CA LYS A 596 0.68 19.29 -0.78
C LYS A 596 0.84 19.22 0.74
N VAL A 597 1.52 20.20 1.34
CA VAL A 597 1.62 20.31 2.80
C VAL A 597 0.25 20.52 3.46
N SER A 598 -0.67 21.25 2.83
CA SER A 598 -2.02 21.45 3.35
C SER A 598 -2.88 20.18 3.28
N GLY A 599 -2.70 19.37 2.22
CA GLY A 599 -3.39 18.08 2.03
C GLY A 599 -2.90 16.95 2.94
N LEU A 600 -1.70 17.04 3.52
CA LEU A 600 -1.22 16.05 4.49
C LEU A 600 -2.11 16.03 5.74
N ASN A 601 -2.77 14.90 5.99
CA ASN A 601 -3.58 14.63 7.18
C ASN A 601 -2.83 13.67 8.11
N PRO A 602 -1.92 14.16 8.97
CA PRO A 602 -1.10 13.31 9.83
C PRO A 602 -1.95 12.63 10.90
N VAL A 603 -1.81 11.30 11.03
CA VAL A 603 -2.52 10.48 12.04
C VAL A 603 -1.63 10.23 13.25
N SER A 604 -0.31 10.23 13.05
CA SER A 604 0.70 9.98 14.08
C SER A 604 1.55 11.22 14.41
N SER A 605 2.13 11.24 15.61
CA SER A 605 3.05 12.31 16.05
C SER A 605 4.28 12.44 15.13
N ARG A 606 4.75 11.33 14.56
CA ARG A 606 5.86 11.30 13.59
C ARG A 606 5.50 12.04 12.29
N GLU A 607 4.30 11.82 11.76
CA GLU A 607 3.82 12.48 10.54
C GLU A 607 3.55 13.98 10.78
N VAL A 608 3.10 14.36 11.98
CA VAL A 608 3.02 15.78 12.37
C VAL A 608 4.40 16.44 12.33
N GLY A 609 5.41 15.77 12.90
CA GLY A 609 6.80 16.24 12.85
C GLY A 609 7.29 16.44 11.41
N GLN A 610 7.07 15.45 10.54
CA GLN A 610 7.46 15.54 9.13
C GLN A 610 6.75 16.69 8.40
N ARG A 611 5.44 16.87 8.58
CA ARG A 611 4.69 17.98 8.00
C ARG A 611 5.25 19.34 8.44
N THR A 612 5.57 19.47 9.73
CA THR A 612 6.18 20.68 10.29
C THR A 612 7.58 20.94 9.71
N GLU A 613 8.42 19.92 9.57
CA GLU A 613 9.76 20.04 8.97
C GLU A 613 9.70 20.50 7.51
N GLU A 614 8.78 19.92 6.73
CA GLU A 614 8.56 20.32 5.33
C GLU A 614 8.07 21.77 5.25
N ALA A 615 7.01 22.10 5.99
CA ALA A 615 6.48 23.46 6.05
C ALA A 615 7.53 24.50 6.46
N HIS A 616 8.36 24.14 7.44
CA HIS A 616 9.44 25.00 7.93
C HIS A 616 10.56 25.20 6.89
N TRP A 617 10.84 24.20 6.06
CA TRP A 617 11.81 24.36 4.97
C TRP A 617 11.26 25.27 3.87
N PHE A 618 10.06 24.99 3.36
CA PHE A 618 9.47 25.79 2.28
C PHE A 618 9.19 27.24 2.70
N ARG A 619 8.77 27.50 3.94
CA ARG A 619 8.54 28.89 4.42
C ARG A 619 9.83 29.72 4.37
N LYS A 620 10.98 29.12 4.73
CA LYS A 620 12.27 29.81 4.74
C LYS A 620 12.71 30.13 3.31
N ILE A 621 12.50 29.20 2.39
CA ILE A 621 12.76 29.45 0.97
C ILE A 621 11.85 30.57 0.45
N ALA A 622 10.55 30.53 0.71
CA ALA A 622 9.62 31.57 0.28
C ALA A 622 10.03 32.95 0.79
N TRP A 623 10.41 33.05 2.08
CA TRP A 623 10.97 34.28 2.66
C TRP A 623 12.22 34.76 1.93
N ASN A 624 13.21 33.88 1.74
CA ASN A 624 14.46 34.25 1.08
C ASN A 624 14.22 34.68 -0.38
N CYS A 625 13.33 34.00 -1.09
CA CYS A 625 12.95 34.39 -2.45
C CYS A 625 12.24 35.75 -2.48
N ALA A 626 11.41 36.07 -1.46
CA ALA A 626 10.74 37.37 -1.38
C ALA A 626 11.76 38.52 -1.31
N LEU A 627 12.87 38.32 -0.59
CA LEU A 627 13.96 39.30 -0.49
C LEU A 627 14.71 39.52 -1.81
N LEU A 628 14.64 38.59 -2.76
CA LEU A 628 15.24 38.74 -4.08
C LEU A 628 14.36 39.56 -5.05
N CYS A 629 13.11 39.86 -4.66
CA CYS A 629 12.07 40.48 -5.49
C CYS A 629 11.94 42.00 -5.31
N GLU A 630 13.01 42.72 -4.93
CA GLU A 630 12.96 44.17 -4.68
C GLU A 630 12.35 44.99 -5.84
N SER A 631 12.55 44.56 -7.08
CA SER A 631 12.02 45.24 -8.27
C SER A 631 10.58 44.86 -8.64
N SER A 632 9.95 43.92 -7.93
CA SER A 632 8.63 43.36 -8.27
C SER A 632 7.77 43.18 -7.00
N PRO A 633 7.03 44.23 -6.56
CA PRO A 633 6.28 44.21 -5.31
C PRO A 633 5.14 43.18 -5.31
N ASP A 634 4.57 42.85 -6.47
CA ASP A 634 3.58 41.78 -6.67
C ASP A 634 4.11 40.41 -6.25
N ARG A 635 5.33 40.05 -6.70
CA ARG A 635 5.95 38.76 -6.38
C ARG A 635 6.45 38.72 -4.95
N MET A 636 6.99 39.84 -4.47
CA MET A 636 7.41 39.99 -3.09
C MET A 636 6.24 39.72 -2.13
N ARG A 637 5.09 40.35 -2.38
CA ARG A 637 3.84 40.10 -1.64
C ARG A 637 3.49 38.62 -1.66
N ASP A 638 3.37 38.01 -2.84
CA ASP A 638 2.95 36.61 -2.98
C ASP A 638 3.87 35.64 -2.24
N LEU A 639 5.19 35.87 -2.27
CA LEU A 639 6.17 35.03 -1.58
C LEU A 639 6.12 35.20 -0.05
N PHE A 640 5.92 36.43 0.45
CA PHE A 640 5.69 36.65 1.88
C PHE A 640 4.39 36.01 2.36
N VAL A 641 3.31 36.09 1.56
CA VAL A 641 2.04 35.40 1.84
C VAL A 641 2.22 33.88 1.86
N LEU A 642 2.94 33.30 0.90
CA LEU A 642 3.27 31.87 0.89
C LEU A 642 4.08 31.46 2.13
N SER A 643 5.07 32.26 2.51
CA SER A 643 5.86 32.04 3.73
C SER A 643 4.97 32.05 4.98
N TYR A 644 4.04 33.01 5.05
CA TYR A 644 3.03 33.08 6.11
C TYR A 644 2.14 31.83 6.14
N GLN A 645 1.51 31.45 5.02
CA GLN A 645 0.61 30.29 4.93
C GLN A 645 1.33 28.99 5.31
N LEU A 646 2.54 28.76 4.81
CA LEU A 646 3.34 27.59 5.17
C LEU A 646 3.70 27.58 6.66
N SER A 647 3.98 28.75 7.25
CA SER A 647 4.30 28.83 8.66
C SER A 647 3.11 28.46 9.57
N GLN A 648 1.87 28.48 9.09
CA GLN A 648 0.68 28.06 9.86
C GLN A 648 0.73 26.56 10.23
N PHE A 649 1.47 25.75 9.48
CA PHE A 649 1.69 24.32 9.77
C PHE A 649 2.89 24.05 10.72
N CYS A 650 3.52 25.12 11.21
CA CYS A 650 4.58 25.05 12.23
C CYS A 650 3.99 25.32 13.63
N PRO A 651 4.61 24.81 14.71
CA PRO A 651 4.21 25.14 16.07
C PRO A 651 4.29 26.66 16.30
N SER A 652 3.29 27.22 16.99
CA SER A 652 3.18 28.65 17.29
C SER A 652 4.13 29.07 18.42
N ASP A 653 5.41 28.76 18.30
CA ASP A 653 6.43 29.33 19.18
C ASP A 653 6.59 30.84 18.90
N ARG A 654 7.21 31.57 19.84
CA ARG A 654 7.37 33.02 19.71
C ARG A 654 8.15 33.41 18.45
N ALA A 655 9.12 32.59 18.02
CA ALA A 655 9.93 32.86 16.84
C ALA A 655 9.14 32.74 15.53
N VAL A 656 8.29 31.72 15.41
CA VAL A 656 7.39 31.49 14.27
C VAL A 656 6.28 32.54 14.26
N LEU A 657 5.71 32.91 15.41
CA LEU A 657 4.73 34.00 15.50
C LEU A 657 5.33 35.35 15.08
N MET A 658 6.56 35.66 15.51
CA MET A 658 7.29 36.84 15.03
C MET A 658 7.57 36.78 13.52
N GLY A 659 7.89 35.58 13.01
CA GLY A 659 8.02 35.35 11.57
C GLY A 659 6.72 35.62 10.82
N ARG A 660 5.59 35.08 11.28
CA ARG A 660 4.24 35.30 10.71
C ARG A 660 3.87 36.78 10.66
N LYS A 661 4.06 37.48 11.79
CA LYS A 661 3.87 38.92 11.93
C LYS A 661 4.67 39.65 10.85
N THR A 662 5.97 39.37 10.76
CA THR A 662 6.85 40.06 9.82
C THR A 662 6.49 39.75 8.36
N CYS A 663 6.13 38.51 8.02
CA CYS A 663 5.64 38.17 6.69
C CYS A 663 4.41 39.00 6.28
N LEU A 664 3.40 39.09 7.16
CA LEU A 664 2.18 39.85 6.87
C LEU A 664 2.43 41.34 6.79
N LEU A 665 3.29 41.88 7.66
CA LEU A 665 3.69 43.29 7.63
C LEU A 665 4.38 43.63 6.29
N MET A 666 5.31 42.79 5.85
CA MET A 666 6.00 42.97 4.57
C MET A 666 5.05 42.77 3.38
N ALA A 667 4.12 41.82 3.46
CA ALA A 667 3.10 41.62 2.43
C ALA A 667 2.16 42.83 2.32
N ALA A 668 1.75 43.43 3.44
CA ALA A 668 0.96 44.66 3.46
C ALA A 668 1.73 45.84 2.84
N ALA A 669 2.99 46.02 3.22
CA ALA A 669 3.87 47.05 2.65
C ALA A 669 4.03 46.88 1.12
N ALA A 670 4.28 45.65 0.66
CA ALA A 670 4.41 45.34 -0.77
C ALA A 670 3.09 45.58 -1.53
N SER A 671 1.93 45.27 -0.94
CA SER A 671 0.62 45.60 -1.54
C SER A 671 0.39 47.11 -1.67
N LEU A 672 0.80 47.90 -0.67
CA LEU A 672 0.70 49.37 -0.71
C LEU A 672 1.63 49.97 -1.78
N GLU A 673 2.86 49.47 -1.88
CA GLU A 673 3.80 49.90 -2.92
C GLU A 673 3.30 49.54 -4.33
N LEU A 674 2.73 48.34 -4.48
CA LEU A 674 2.09 47.92 -5.73
C LEU A 674 0.93 48.85 -6.11
N CYS A 675 0.15 49.32 -5.13
CA CYS A 675 -0.94 50.28 -5.37
C CYS A 675 -0.44 51.61 -5.94
N ARG A 676 0.76 52.09 -5.53
CA ARG A 676 1.34 53.35 -6.02
C ARG A 676 1.71 53.30 -7.50
N THR A 677 2.03 52.11 -8.00
CA THR A 677 2.47 51.89 -9.38
C THR A 677 1.37 51.34 -10.29
N SER A 678 0.25 50.88 -9.72
CA SER A 678 -0.83 50.21 -10.46
C SER A 678 -1.88 51.17 -11.04
N PRO A 679 -2.54 50.79 -12.16
CA PRO A 679 -3.67 51.55 -12.71
C PRO A 679 -4.86 51.54 -11.76
N HIS A 680 -5.69 52.60 -11.81
CA HIS A 680 -6.78 52.86 -10.85
C HIS A 680 -7.76 51.70 -10.67
N SER A 681 -8.00 50.88 -11.71
CA SER A 681 -8.90 49.72 -11.65
C SER A 681 -8.41 48.58 -10.74
N ALA A 682 -7.08 48.43 -10.56
CA ALA A 682 -6.49 47.36 -9.73
C ALA A 682 -6.18 47.82 -8.30
N GLN A 683 -6.19 49.14 -8.04
CA GLN A 683 -5.85 49.71 -6.73
C GLN A 683 -6.81 49.27 -5.64
N VAL A 684 -8.12 49.19 -5.91
CA VAL A 684 -9.12 48.81 -4.90
C VAL A 684 -8.89 47.40 -4.37
N GLU A 685 -8.62 46.43 -5.25
CA GLU A 685 -8.37 45.04 -4.85
C GLU A 685 -7.08 44.91 -4.03
N GLN A 686 -6.00 45.58 -4.47
CA GLN A 686 -4.71 45.56 -3.78
C GLN A 686 -4.78 46.19 -2.38
N LEU A 687 -5.51 47.30 -2.24
CA LEU A 687 -5.74 47.96 -0.95
C LEU A 687 -6.61 47.10 -0.03
N THR A 688 -7.61 46.42 -0.58
CA THR A 688 -8.44 45.48 0.21
C THR A 688 -7.60 44.31 0.72
N GLN A 689 -6.76 43.71 -0.12
CA GLN A 689 -5.81 42.66 0.30
C GLN A 689 -4.81 43.17 1.35
N ALA A 690 -4.32 44.41 1.22
CA ALA A 690 -3.46 45.02 2.23
C ALA A 690 -4.18 45.09 3.60
N LEU A 691 -5.45 45.51 3.62
CA LEU A 691 -6.26 45.54 4.84
C LEU A 691 -6.47 44.15 5.46
N GLU A 692 -6.70 43.12 4.64
CA GLU A 692 -6.79 41.73 5.13
C GLU A 692 -5.48 41.28 5.79
N HIS A 693 -4.33 41.53 5.15
CA HIS A 693 -3.02 41.21 5.72
C HIS A 693 -2.77 41.95 7.05
N ILE A 694 -3.15 43.24 7.13
CA ILE A 694 -3.03 44.07 8.33
C ILE A 694 -3.90 43.51 9.46
N GLN A 695 -5.15 43.15 9.17
CA GLN A 695 -6.08 42.61 10.17
C GLN A 695 -5.56 41.28 10.74
N ILE A 696 -5.10 40.36 9.89
CA ILE A 696 -4.51 39.09 10.35
C ILE A 696 -3.24 39.36 11.15
N CYS A 697 -2.43 40.35 10.72
CA CYS A 697 -1.22 40.73 11.45
C CYS A 697 -1.54 41.27 12.86
N TRP A 698 -2.61 42.04 13.02
CA TRP A 698 -3.09 42.51 14.32
C TRP A 698 -3.44 41.36 15.27
N GLU A 699 -4.14 40.34 14.77
CA GLU A 699 -4.50 39.16 15.58
C GLU A 699 -3.26 38.42 16.09
N ILE A 700 -2.28 38.20 15.20
CA ILE A 700 -1.02 37.54 15.56
C ILE A 700 -0.23 38.42 16.53
N TRP A 701 -0.18 39.73 16.27
CA TRP A 701 0.55 40.67 17.11
C TRP A 701 0.00 40.70 18.54
N LYS A 702 -1.32 40.66 18.71
CA LYS A 702 -1.97 40.53 20.01
C LYS A 702 -1.48 39.28 20.77
N THR A 703 -1.43 38.13 20.11
CA THR A 703 -0.90 36.89 20.74
C THR A 703 0.58 36.99 21.11
N VAL A 704 1.38 37.71 20.32
CA VAL A 704 2.81 37.93 20.62
C VAL A 704 2.97 38.82 21.85
N LYS A 705 2.17 39.89 22.00
CA LYS A 705 2.19 40.78 23.17
C LYS A 705 1.87 40.04 24.47
N GLU A 706 0.96 39.08 24.43
CA GLU A 706 0.62 38.24 25.59
C GLU A 706 1.80 37.34 26.04
N SER A 707 2.80 37.12 25.17
CA SER A 707 3.91 36.19 25.39
C SER A 707 5.22 36.82 25.91
N GLY A 708 5.33 38.15 26.02
CA GLY A 708 6.52 38.81 26.56
C GLY A 708 6.59 40.32 26.27
N ASP A 709 7.66 40.97 26.72
CA ASP A 709 7.87 42.41 26.49
C ASP A 709 8.12 42.72 25.01
N THR A 710 7.33 43.66 24.48
CA THR A 710 7.33 44.15 23.08
C THR A 710 7.45 45.68 23.00
N SER A 711 7.78 46.35 24.10
CA SER A 711 7.75 47.82 24.25
C SER A 711 8.59 48.60 23.23
N LYS A 712 9.53 47.97 22.53
CA LYS A 712 10.41 48.61 21.51
C LYS A 712 10.10 48.23 20.07
N ASP A 713 9.07 47.42 19.80
CA ASP A 713 8.76 46.97 18.45
C ASP A 713 7.84 47.99 17.73
N PRO A 714 8.22 48.54 16.58
CA PRO A 714 7.44 49.58 15.88
C PRO A 714 6.17 49.05 15.20
N THR A 715 5.80 47.78 15.39
CA THR A 715 4.67 47.14 14.69
C THR A 715 3.34 47.87 14.89
N ASP A 716 3.05 48.38 16.09
CA ASP A 716 1.81 49.12 16.34
C ASP A 716 1.71 50.36 15.44
N SER A 717 2.78 51.16 15.41
CA SER A 717 2.89 52.35 14.58
C SER A 717 2.84 52.01 13.08
N LEU A 718 3.55 50.97 12.64
CA LEU A 718 3.57 50.56 11.24
C LEU A 718 2.22 50.03 10.75
N LEU A 719 1.55 49.18 11.55
CA LEU A 719 0.21 48.67 11.20
C LEU A 719 -0.80 49.81 11.10
N LEU A 720 -0.82 50.74 12.06
CA LEU A 720 -1.71 51.90 12.02
C LEU A 720 -1.44 52.81 10.81
N LEU A 721 -0.16 53.01 10.44
CA LEU A 721 0.20 53.77 9.25
C LEU A 721 -0.28 53.10 7.96
N TYR A 722 -0.02 51.80 7.81
CA TYR A 722 -0.47 51.03 6.64
C TYR A 722 -1.99 50.96 6.57
N GLU A 723 -2.64 50.82 7.72
CA GLU A 723 -4.09 50.79 7.87
C GLU A 723 -4.72 52.12 7.46
N PHE A 724 -4.11 53.23 7.88
CA PHE A 724 -4.52 54.58 7.54
C PHE A 724 -4.33 54.86 6.05
N GLU A 725 -3.17 54.53 5.46
CA GLU A 725 -2.91 54.70 4.03
C GLU A 725 -3.96 53.95 3.19
N ALA A 726 -4.21 52.68 3.51
CA ALA A 726 -5.16 51.86 2.76
C ALA A 726 -6.59 52.39 2.86
N ARG A 727 -7.06 52.72 4.08
CA ARG A 727 -8.42 53.26 4.28
C ARG A 727 -8.59 54.65 3.68
N ALA A 728 -7.57 55.50 3.72
CA ALA A 728 -7.61 56.82 3.11
C ALA A 728 -7.79 56.71 1.59
N LYS A 729 -7.00 55.84 0.95
CA LYS A 729 -7.07 55.63 -0.51
C LYS A 729 -8.36 54.92 -0.94
N LEU A 730 -9.00 54.15 -0.06
CA LEU A 730 -10.33 53.54 -0.27
C LEU A 730 -11.52 54.44 0.07
N ASN A 731 -11.29 55.63 0.65
CA ASN A 731 -12.34 56.50 1.19
C ASN A 731 -13.24 55.78 2.23
N ASP A 732 -12.64 54.99 3.11
CA ASP A 732 -13.35 54.23 4.16
C ASP A 732 -13.81 55.16 5.31
N PRO A 733 -15.10 55.10 5.73
CA PRO A 733 -15.62 55.92 6.82
C PRO A 733 -14.92 55.69 8.18
N LYS A 734 -14.23 54.55 8.37
CA LYS A 734 -13.48 54.24 9.60
C LYS A 734 -12.14 54.96 9.70
N LEU A 735 -11.74 55.74 8.70
CA LEU A 735 -10.44 56.39 8.67
C LEU A 735 -10.15 57.27 9.92
N GLU A 736 -11.15 58.03 10.40
CA GLU A 736 -10.98 58.86 11.59
C GLU A 736 -10.71 58.04 12.85
N SER A 737 -11.32 56.86 12.97
CA SER A 737 -11.11 55.97 14.12
C SER A 737 -9.68 55.44 14.20
N VAL A 738 -9.01 55.25 13.05
CA VAL A 738 -7.59 54.82 13.00
C VAL A 738 -6.68 55.93 13.54
N LEU A 739 -6.96 57.19 13.22
CA LEU A 739 -6.22 58.33 13.79
C LEU A 739 -6.43 58.44 15.30
N GLU A 740 -7.63 58.13 15.80
CA GLU A 740 -7.90 58.09 17.23
C GLU A 740 -7.15 56.95 17.93
N SER A 741 -7.07 55.77 17.32
CA SER A 741 -6.28 54.64 17.85
C SER A 741 -4.79 54.95 17.99
N VAL A 742 -4.23 55.82 17.13
CA VAL A 742 -2.83 56.28 17.28
C VAL A 742 -2.64 57.09 18.57
N LEU A 743 -3.65 57.83 19.01
CA LEU A 743 -3.59 58.62 20.25
C LEU A 743 -3.70 57.79 21.52
N GLU A 744 -4.20 56.56 21.41
CA GLU A 744 -4.28 55.61 22.52
C GLU A 744 -2.93 54.91 22.79
N LEU A 745 -1.93 55.08 21.93
CA LEU A 745 -0.58 54.55 22.14
C LEU A 745 0.12 55.26 23.30
N GLN A 746 0.88 54.52 24.10
CA GLN A 746 1.60 55.07 25.26
C GLN A 746 2.67 56.09 24.87
N ASP A 747 3.36 55.88 23.74
CA ASP A 747 4.41 56.76 23.22
C ASP A 747 4.14 57.09 21.74
N VAL A 748 3.34 58.14 21.49
CA VAL A 748 3.02 58.57 20.13
C VAL A 748 4.22 59.29 19.50
N GLU A 749 4.85 58.65 18.52
CA GLU A 749 5.90 59.30 17.72
C GLU A 749 5.32 60.42 16.85
N THR A 750 5.85 61.63 16.98
CA THR A 750 5.43 62.79 16.17
C THR A 750 5.56 62.53 14.67
N LYS A 751 6.56 61.72 14.26
CA LYS A 751 6.77 61.34 12.87
C LYS A 751 5.62 60.51 12.29
N VAL A 752 4.95 59.67 13.09
CA VAL A 752 3.79 58.88 12.66
C VAL A 752 2.64 59.82 12.29
N LEU A 753 2.35 60.81 13.15
CA LEU A 753 1.29 61.81 12.90
C LEU A 753 1.58 62.67 11.67
N GLU A 754 2.84 63.08 11.48
CA GLU A 754 3.27 63.80 10.26
C GLU A 754 3.07 62.96 8.99
N THR A 755 3.42 61.68 9.03
CA THR A 755 3.20 60.76 7.90
C THR A 755 1.71 60.56 7.64
N MET A 756 0.87 60.38 8.67
CA MET A 756 -0.59 60.29 8.50
C MET A 756 -1.18 61.56 7.90
N ALA A 757 -0.68 62.74 8.31
CA ALA A 757 -1.09 64.00 7.73
C ALA A 757 -0.76 64.08 6.24
N ALA A 758 0.43 63.62 5.83
CA ALA A 758 0.80 63.54 4.42
C ALA A 758 -0.08 62.54 3.64
N LEU A 759 -0.27 61.32 4.18
CA LEU A 759 -1.10 60.28 3.58
C LEU A 759 -2.57 60.71 3.41
N ALA A 760 -3.09 61.53 4.32
CA ALA A 760 -4.46 62.06 4.23
C ALA A 760 -4.68 62.97 3.01
N MET A 761 -3.60 63.50 2.44
CA MET A 761 -3.61 64.42 1.30
C MET A 761 -2.96 63.81 0.04
N GLU A 762 -2.45 62.57 0.12
CA GLU A 762 -1.80 61.88 -0.98
C GLU A 762 -2.86 61.28 -1.94
N PRO A 763 -2.89 61.66 -3.23
CA PRO A 763 -3.88 61.15 -4.17
C PRO A 763 -3.91 59.61 -4.22
N PRO A 764 -5.09 58.96 -4.25
CA PRO A 764 -6.43 59.53 -4.38
C PRO A 764 -7.06 60.09 -3.09
N ALA A 765 -6.39 60.01 -1.94
CA ALA A 765 -6.92 60.52 -0.68
C ALA A 765 -6.93 62.05 -0.63
N HIS A 766 -8.01 62.62 -0.08
CA HIS A 766 -8.12 64.06 0.16
C HIS A 766 -8.99 64.34 1.40
N PHE A 767 -8.36 64.32 2.57
CA PHE A 767 -8.99 64.57 3.87
C PHE A 767 -8.33 65.74 4.61
N PRO A 768 -8.51 67.00 4.17
CA PRO A 768 -7.90 68.17 4.80
C PRO A 768 -8.22 68.31 6.30
N ARG A 769 -9.42 67.90 6.72
CA ARG A 769 -9.84 67.94 8.14
C ARG A 769 -9.00 67.00 9.01
N LEU A 770 -8.75 65.78 8.55
CA LEU A 770 -7.93 64.80 9.27
C LEU A 770 -6.45 65.18 9.25
N CYS A 771 -5.97 65.72 8.12
CA CYS A 771 -4.63 66.27 8.00
C CYS A 771 -4.39 67.38 9.05
N LYS A 772 -5.31 68.35 9.16
CA LYS A 772 -5.24 69.41 10.19
C LYS A 772 -5.28 68.84 11.62
N LYS A 773 -6.16 67.88 11.88
CA LYS A 773 -6.26 67.21 13.20
C LYS A 773 -4.91 66.58 13.58
N ALA A 774 -4.31 65.79 12.69
CA ALA A 774 -3.02 65.14 12.91
C ALA A 774 -1.86 66.14 13.12
N LEU A 775 -1.77 67.19 12.29
CA LEU A 775 -0.72 68.21 12.38
C LEU A 775 -0.81 69.04 13.67
N ARG A 776 -2.02 69.40 14.12
CA ARG A 776 -2.21 70.10 15.41
C ARG A 776 -1.69 69.28 16.58
N ILE A 777 -1.99 67.98 16.58
CA ILE A 777 -1.53 67.06 17.62
C ILE A 777 0.00 66.95 17.56
N ALA A 778 0.58 66.76 16.37
CA ALA A 778 2.03 66.70 16.17
C ALA A 778 2.73 67.98 16.67
N LEU A 779 2.21 69.16 16.33
CA LEU A 779 2.72 70.45 16.80
C LEU A 779 2.67 70.56 18.33
N SER A 780 1.57 70.11 18.95
CA SER A 780 1.42 70.12 20.41
C SER A 780 2.42 69.19 21.12
N LEU A 781 2.77 68.06 20.50
CA LEU A 781 3.74 67.11 21.02
C LEU A 781 5.18 67.61 20.85
N HIS A 782 5.52 68.17 19.69
CA HIS A 782 6.84 68.79 19.46
C HIS A 782 7.15 69.89 20.48
N ARG A 783 6.15 70.72 20.82
CA ARG A 783 6.28 71.78 21.85
C ARG A 783 6.50 71.26 23.27
N LYS A 784 6.07 70.04 23.57
CA LYS A 784 6.21 69.41 24.91
C LYS A 784 7.55 68.70 25.08
N GLN A 785 8.33 68.51 24.02
CA GLN A 785 9.63 67.84 24.09
C GLN A 785 10.68 68.74 24.77
N PRO A 786 11.63 68.17 25.54
CA PRO A 786 12.63 68.93 26.29
C PRO A 786 13.63 69.70 25.40
N GLN A 787 13.75 69.32 24.13
CA GLN A 787 14.35 70.11 23.06
C GLN A 787 13.33 70.19 21.92
N ALA A 788 12.59 71.28 21.82
CA ALA A 788 11.62 71.47 20.76
C ALA A 788 12.34 71.60 19.40
N ASP A 789 12.03 70.72 18.45
CA ASP A 789 12.51 70.84 17.07
C ASP A 789 11.74 71.99 16.38
N MET A 790 12.33 73.19 16.43
CA MET A 790 11.72 74.42 15.93
C MET A 790 11.48 74.37 14.41
N ALA A 791 12.29 73.61 13.67
CA ALA A 791 12.11 73.41 12.23
C ALA A 791 10.88 72.55 11.93
N ARG A 792 10.64 71.48 12.70
CA ARG A 792 9.41 70.66 12.57
C ARG A 792 8.16 71.40 13.00
N CYS A 793 8.24 72.21 14.06
CA CYS A 793 7.13 73.07 14.48
C CYS A 793 6.77 74.08 13.39
N SER A 794 7.78 74.72 12.79
CA SER A 794 7.61 75.62 11.65
C SER A 794 6.92 74.93 10.47
N GLN A 795 7.37 73.73 10.08
CA GLN A 795 6.74 72.95 9.00
C GLN A 795 5.27 72.57 9.29
N CYS A 796 4.96 72.20 10.54
CA CYS A 796 3.58 71.89 10.94
C CYS A 796 2.68 73.12 10.82
N VAL A 797 3.16 74.28 11.31
CA VAL A 797 2.43 75.55 11.25
C VAL A 797 2.25 76.01 9.80
N HIS A 798 3.30 75.93 8.97
CA HIS A 798 3.23 76.21 7.53
C HIS A 798 2.13 75.40 6.87
N SER A 799 2.14 74.08 7.09
CA SER A 799 1.16 73.16 6.50
C SER A 799 -0.27 73.46 6.99
N LEU A 800 -0.45 73.74 8.28
CA LEU A 800 -1.73 74.13 8.86
C LEU A 800 -2.29 75.43 8.26
N ILE A 801 -1.43 76.45 8.12
CA ILE A 801 -1.80 77.74 7.51
C ILE A 801 -2.14 77.52 6.03
N GLN A 802 -1.31 76.80 5.29
CA GLN A 802 -1.56 76.53 3.86
C GLN A 802 -2.87 75.77 3.63
N LEU A 803 -3.21 74.81 4.50
CA LEU A 803 -4.46 74.04 4.41
C LEU A 803 -5.70 74.80 4.88
N SER A 804 -5.54 75.85 5.68
CA SER A 804 -6.65 76.63 6.25
C SER A 804 -6.86 77.99 5.59
N LEU A 805 -5.90 78.51 4.82
CA LEU A 805 -6.07 79.77 4.09
C LEU A 805 -7.08 79.62 2.94
N PRO A 806 -8.03 80.56 2.79
CA PRO A 806 -8.98 80.55 1.68
C PRO A 806 -8.24 80.80 0.35
N SER A 807 -8.55 80.00 -0.67
CA SER A 807 -7.95 80.11 -2.00
C SER A 807 -8.63 81.16 -2.89
N GLY A 808 -9.78 81.67 -2.47
CA GLY A 808 -10.54 82.71 -3.16
C GLY A 808 -11.66 83.32 -2.32
N VAL A 809 -12.34 84.30 -2.92
CA VAL A 809 -13.38 85.12 -2.29
C VAL A 809 -14.55 84.28 -1.72
N SER A 810 -14.87 83.15 -2.34
CA SER A 810 -15.97 82.26 -1.95
C SER A 810 -15.69 81.37 -0.74
N GLU A 811 -14.43 81.28 -0.28
CA GLU A 811 -14.00 80.39 0.81
C GLU A 811 -13.74 81.13 2.13
N VAL A 812 -14.06 82.43 2.18
CA VAL A 812 -13.80 83.30 3.32
C VAL A 812 -14.88 83.08 4.40
N ASP A 813 -14.52 82.34 5.45
CA ASP A 813 -15.35 82.11 6.66
C ASP A 813 -14.64 82.69 7.89
N ALA A 814 -15.36 83.49 8.69
CA ALA A 814 -14.84 84.13 9.90
C ALA A 814 -14.28 83.12 10.91
N ARG A 815 -14.88 81.93 11.05
CA ARG A 815 -14.40 80.89 11.97
C ARG A 815 -13.08 80.28 11.51
N VAL A 816 -12.90 80.15 10.19
CA VAL A 816 -11.67 79.63 9.60
C VAL A 816 -10.56 80.67 9.73
N LEU A 817 -10.86 81.96 9.54
CA LEU A 817 -9.88 83.03 9.75
C LEU A 817 -9.44 83.13 11.22
N GLU A 818 -10.35 82.97 12.17
CA GLU A 818 -10.00 82.94 13.61
C GLU A 818 -9.09 81.74 13.93
N GLU A 819 -9.37 80.57 13.37
CA GLU A 819 -8.47 79.41 13.47
C GLU A 819 -7.09 79.70 12.87
N VAL A 820 -7.04 80.26 11.65
CA VAL A 820 -5.77 80.56 10.96
C VAL A 820 -4.98 81.61 11.74
N TRP A 821 -5.65 82.61 12.30
CA TRP A 821 -5.04 83.62 13.16
C TRP A 821 -4.29 82.98 14.33
N GLY A 822 -4.89 81.98 14.99
CA GLY A 822 -4.24 81.21 16.05
C GLY A 822 -2.94 80.52 15.59
N TYR A 823 -2.87 80.01 14.35
CA TYR A 823 -1.63 79.45 13.81
C TYR A 823 -0.56 80.51 13.52
N TYR A 824 -0.95 81.73 13.13
CA TYR A 824 0.00 82.83 12.97
C TYR A 824 0.53 83.32 14.32
N GLU A 825 -0.30 83.34 15.37
CA GLU A 825 0.16 83.59 16.75
C GLU A 825 1.14 82.50 17.21
N ASP A 826 0.86 81.24 16.88
CA ASP A 826 1.76 80.13 17.11
C ASP A 826 3.09 80.29 16.37
N ALA A 827 3.07 80.77 15.12
CA ALA A 827 4.27 81.07 14.34
C ALA A 827 5.10 82.20 14.98
N LEU A 828 4.46 83.30 15.39
CA LEU A 828 5.13 84.41 16.08
C LEU A 828 5.76 83.95 17.40
N SER A 829 5.06 83.11 18.17
CA SER A 829 5.59 82.52 19.40
C SER A 829 6.85 81.68 19.15
N ILE A 830 6.87 80.88 18.09
CA ILE A 830 8.04 80.08 17.68
C ILE A 830 9.21 80.98 17.26
N ILE A 831 8.94 81.98 16.41
CA ILE A 831 9.95 82.92 15.90
C ILE A 831 10.56 83.75 17.03
N THR A 832 9.75 84.22 17.97
CA THR A 832 10.23 85.01 19.12
C THR A 832 11.04 84.18 20.11
N ALA A 833 10.74 82.89 20.25
CA ALA A 833 11.48 81.98 21.12
C ALA A 833 12.86 81.59 20.56
N ALA A 834 13.01 81.50 19.24
CA ALA A 834 14.27 81.14 18.58
C ALA A 834 14.45 81.86 17.21
N PRO A 835 14.76 83.17 17.22
CA PRO A 835 14.78 83.98 16.00
C PRO A 835 15.90 83.61 15.01
N GLU A 836 17.01 83.04 15.49
CA GLU A 836 18.13 82.62 14.62
C GLU A 836 17.93 81.23 13.99
N GLU A 837 17.00 80.42 14.49
CA GLU A 837 16.74 79.05 13.99
C GLU A 837 15.57 78.98 12.98
N PHE A 838 14.79 80.06 12.85
CA PHE A 838 13.65 80.11 11.94
C PHE A 838 14.06 80.61 10.54
N PRO A 839 13.72 79.91 9.44
CA PRO A 839 14.15 80.33 8.10
C PRO A 839 13.59 81.71 7.71
N GLU A 840 14.46 82.63 7.29
CA GLU A 840 14.06 83.98 6.87
C GLU A 840 13.03 83.98 5.73
N MET A 841 13.13 83.03 4.80
CA MET A 841 12.17 82.84 3.70
C MET A 841 10.78 82.41 4.19
N GLU A 842 10.71 81.68 5.31
CA GLU A 842 9.45 81.23 5.90
C GLU A 842 8.76 82.40 6.62
N THR A 843 9.52 83.25 7.33
CA THR A 843 9.01 84.51 7.90
C THR A 843 8.46 85.44 6.81
N LEU A 844 9.15 85.53 5.67
CA LEU A 844 8.68 86.30 4.52
C LEU A 844 7.39 85.71 3.92
N TRP A 845 7.29 84.38 3.86
CA TRP A 845 6.07 83.71 3.40
C TRP A 845 4.88 84.01 4.31
N LEU A 846 5.06 83.91 5.64
CA LEU A 846 4.03 84.26 6.63
C LEU A 846 3.58 85.72 6.49
N LEU A 847 4.53 86.65 6.42
CA LEU A 847 4.26 88.08 6.18
C LEU A 847 3.42 88.29 4.93
N THR A 848 3.85 87.70 3.81
CA THR A 848 3.20 87.88 2.51
C THR A 848 1.79 87.28 2.51
N ARG A 849 1.60 86.12 3.13
CA ARG A 849 0.29 85.46 3.22
C ARG A 849 -0.67 86.22 4.13
N ALA A 850 -0.24 86.65 5.32
CA ALA A 850 -1.05 87.47 6.21
C ALA A 850 -1.49 88.79 5.54
N TRP A 851 -0.55 89.45 4.84
CA TRP A 851 -0.83 90.66 4.07
C TRP A 851 -1.85 90.42 2.96
N ASN A 852 -1.65 89.39 2.14
CA ASN A 852 -2.57 89.04 1.05
C ASN A 852 -3.98 88.70 1.57
N THR A 853 -4.10 88.03 2.71
CA THR A 853 -5.39 87.80 3.39
C THR A 853 -6.04 89.13 3.80
N GLY A 854 -5.26 90.07 4.35
CA GLY A 854 -5.76 91.42 4.67
C GLY A 854 -6.26 92.18 3.43
N ILE A 855 -5.55 92.11 2.30
CA ILE A 855 -6.00 92.70 1.03
C ILE A 855 -7.25 92.02 0.46
N LEU A 856 -7.37 90.70 0.58
CA LEU A 856 -8.57 89.96 0.20
C LEU A 856 -9.78 90.42 1.02
N LEU A 857 -9.63 90.53 2.35
CA LEU A 857 -10.69 91.02 3.23
C LEU A 857 -11.06 92.47 2.96
N TYR A 858 -10.08 93.29 2.60
CA TYR A 858 -10.31 94.66 2.13
C TYR A 858 -11.18 94.67 0.87
N SER A 859 -10.90 93.79 -0.10
CA SER A 859 -11.71 93.67 -1.33
C SER A 859 -13.15 93.20 -1.07
N LEU A 860 -13.37 92.51 0.05
CA LEU A 860 -14.67 92.05 0.54
C LEU A 860 -15.39 93.07 1.44
N ALA A 861 -14.87 94.29 1.56
CA ALA A 861 -15.37 95.35 2.45
C ALA A 861 -15.36 95.01 3.96
N GLN A 862 -14.61 93.97 4.38
CA GLN A 862 -14.40 93.63 5.80
C GLN A 862 -13.23 94.44 6.37
N TYR A 863 -13.42 95.75 6.44
CA TYR A 863 -12.34 96.72 6.68
C TYR A 863 -11.64 96.57 8.04
N THR A 864 -12.37 96.21 9.11
CA THR A 864 -11.78 96.00 10.44
C THR A 864 -10.87 94.77 10.50
N GLU A 865 -11.30 93.67 9.88
CA GLU A 865 -10.50 92.45 9.80
C GLU A 865 -9.33 92.63 8.82
N ALA A 866 -9.53 93.35 7.72
CA ALA A 866 -8.46 93.69 6.78
C ALA A 866 -7.31 94.46 7.46
N GLU A 867 -7.63 95.46 8.28
CA GLU A 867 -6.65 96.20 9.07
C GLU A 867 -5.86 95.29 10.01
N ARG A 868 -6.57 94.40 10.70
CA ARG A 868 -6.04 93.45 11.66
C ARG A 868 -5.06 92.46 11.00
N TRP A 869 -5.43 91.91 9.84
CA TRP A 869 -4.58 90.98 9.06
C TRP A 869 -3.37 91.66 8.41
N CYS A 870 -3.53 92.87 7.87
CA CYS A 870 -2.39 93.65 7.38
C CYS A 870 -1.43 94.02 8.53
N GLY A 871 -1.96 94.37 9.70
CA GLY A 871 -1.17 94.63 10.91
C GLY A 871 -0.41 93.39 11.41
N LEU A 872 -1.03 92.22 11.34
CA LEU A 872 -0.36 90.94 11.59
C LEU A 872 0.81 90.71 10.61
N GLY A 873 0.61 90.98 9.32
CA GLY A 873 1.71 90.94 8.33
C GLY A 873 2.88 91.85 8.71
N MET A 874 2.60 93.06 9.19
CA MET A 874 3.63 94.00 9.67
C MET A 874 4.37 93.51 10.91
N SER A 875 3.76 92.67 11.76
CA SER A 875 4.45 92.12 12.94
C SER A 875 5.59 91.17 12.57
N PHE A 876 5.45 90.41 11.47
CA PHE A 876 6.51 89.53 10.95
C PHE A 876 7.68 90.30 10.32
N LEU A 877 7.47 91.55 9.90
CA LEU A 877 8.50 92.39 9.27
C LEU A 877 9.68 92.65 10.22
N LEU A 878 9.40 92.74 11.53
CA LEU A 878 10.42 92.96 12.56
C LEU A 878 11.33 91.74 12.79
N HIS A 879 10.91 90.58 12.27
CA HIS A 879 11.61 89.30 12.39
C HIS A 879 12.35 88.90 11.12
N LEU A 880 12.36 89.74 10.07
CA LEU A 880 13.24 89.57 8.92
C LEU A 880 14.66 90.02 9.27
N GLY A 881 15.67 89.35 8.72
CA GLY A 881 17.08 89.69 8.91
C GLY A 881 17.58 90.55 7.76
N SER A 882 18.19 89.91 6.75
CA SER A 882 18.75 90.56 5.57
C SER A 882 17.70 91.24 4.67
N LEU A 883 16.46 90.74 4.67
CA LEU A 883 15.38 91.23 3.81
C LEU A 883 14.60 92.40 4.44
N GLN A 884 14.80 92.66 5.73
CA GLN A 884 14.01 93.65 6.48
C GLN A 884 14.02 95.04 5.84
N GLU A 885 15.20 95.60 5.55
CA GLU A 885 15.32 96.97 5.02
C GLU A 885 14.57 97.15 3.69
N SER A 886 14.64 96.15 2.81
CA SER A 886 13.99 96.18 1.49
C SER A 886 12.47 96.17 1.57
N TYR A 887 11.90 95.34 2.44
CA TYR A 887 10.46 95.21 2.62
C TYR A 887 9.89 96.29 3.54
N GLN A 888 10.67 96.82 4.50
CA GLN A 888 10.17 97.77 5.48
C GLN A 888 9.72 99.07 4.83
N THR A 889 10.48 99.63 3.88
CA THR A 889 10.09 100.86 3.20
C THR A 889 8.85 100.66 2.33
N GLN A 890 8.78 99.54 1.60
CA GLN A 890 7.67 99.23 0.69
C GLN A 890 6.37 98.90 1.46
N MET A 891 6.45 98.01 2.44
CA MET A 891 5.29 97.56 3.22
C MET A 891 4.77 98.66 4.14
N SER A 892 5.62 99.49 4.75
CA SER A 892 5.16 100.61 5.59
C SER A 892 4.43 101.69 4.76
N SER A 893 4.91 101.95 3.53
CA SER A 893 4.22 102.84 2.57
C SER A 893 2.87 102.26 2.17
N LEU A 894 2.83 100.98 1.79
CA LEU A 894 1.58 100.29 1.42
C LEU A 894 0.61 100.18 2.61
N TYR A 895 1.11 100.00 3.83
CA TYR A 895 0.28 99.92 5.04
C TYR A 895 -0.36 101.26 5.35
N SER A 896 0.41 102.35 5.23
CA SER A 896 -0.12 103.71 5.37
C SER A 896 -1.18 104.01 4.32
N GLU A 897 -0.98 103.59 3.07
CA GLU A 897 -1.98 103.73 1.99
C GLU A 897 -3.24 102.89 2.25
N VAL A 898 -3.08 101.66 2.75
CA VAL A 898 -4.21 100.78 3.12
C VAL A 898 -4.98 101.37 4.30
N LEU A 899 -4.32 101.89 5.33
CA LEU A 899 -4.95 102.58 6.47
C LEU A 899 -5.70 103.85 6.02
N ASP A 900 -5.11 104.67 5.16
CA ASP A 900 -5.75 105.87 4.59
C ASP A 900 -7.00 105.51 3.76
N ARG A 901 -6.94 104.43 2.98
CA ARG A 901 -8.06 103.93 2.18
C ARG A 901 -9.14 103.29 3.07
N LEU A 902 -8.75 102.55 4.12
CA LEU A 902 -9.64 101.99 5.14
C LEU A 902 -10.39 103.10 5.90
N ASP A 903 -9.69 104.16 6.32
CA ASP A 903 -10.29 105.30 7.01
C ASP A 903 -11.27 106.07 6.12
N LYS A 904 -10.96 106.20 4.82
CA LYS A 904 -11.90 106.75 3.82
C LYS A 904 -13.12 105.85 3.62
N ALA A 905 -12.94 104.53 3.54
CA ALA A 905 -14.02 103.57 3.35
C ALA A 905 -14.93 103.44 4.60
N LYS A 906 -14.36 103.46 5.82
CA LYS A 906 -15.11 103.51 7.09
C LYS A 906 -15.93 104.80 7.19
N LYS A 907 -15.37 105.95 6.78
CA LYS A 907 -16.10 107.23 6.74
C LYS A 907 -17.25 107.23 5.73
N ASN A 908 -17.08 106.56 4.59
CA ASN A 908 -18.14 106.46 3.57
C ASN A 908 -19.28 105.51 3.98
N LEU A 909 -18.99 104.41 4.69
CA LEU A 909 -20.02 103.52 5.26
C LEU A 909 -20.89 104.19 6.33
N ILE A 910 -20.33 105.13 7.11
CA ILE A 910 -21.07 105.91 8.11
C ILE A 910 -21.97 106.97 7.45
N ILE A 911 -21.80 107.25 6.16
CA ILE A 911 -22.58 108.24 5.40
C ILE A 911 -23.71 107.59 4.56
N GLU A 912 -23.69 106.25 4.40
CA GLU A 912 -24.71 105.48 3.65
C GLU A 912 -25.61 104.57 4.53
N GLU A 913 -25.58 104.71 5.85
CA GLU A 913 -26.74 104.39 6.74
C GLU A 913 -27.59 105.65 6.96
#